data_AF-A0AAD2CW50-F1
#
_entry.id   AF-A0AAD2CW50-F1
#
_cell.length_a   1.000
_cell.length_b   1.000
_cell.length_c   1.000
_cell.angle_alpha   90.00
_cell.angle_beta   90.00
_cell.angle_gamma   90.00
#
_symmetry.space_group_name_H-M   'P 1'
#
loop_
_entity.id
_entity.type
_entity.pdbx_description
1 polymer ?
#
loop_
_entity_poly.entity_id
_entity_poly.type
_entity_poly.pdbx_seq_one_letter_code
_entity_poly.pdbx_strand_id
1 'polypeptide(L)'
;MSKNDNGSSSPPPAEEVLNVNVGVLGHVDSGKTSLVKTLSTLLSTASLDKSKQSRQRGMTLDLGFSCFFLDMPDHLQKLYPEKKKLQMTLVDCPGHASLIRTIIGGAQIIDMVLLVVDAFKGWQAQTTECLVLAELTSPHLVVALNKIDMFPENERAERLEEAKKKVQERLKRSKFPNAAMIGVSACIGGEKVAAGDDVASNPTYNINTLVQTLKDSLPAPKRIVGKGAPFYFSIDHCFPIKGMGTVLTGTVLSGSVSVNDNVEFPTLGLERKVKSMQMFKRKTLKISQGDRAGMCVSSLDSNLLERGVAASPGAVQLLKGAIALVRKIPYYQHSIGDKSKVHISVGHTTVMATVNFWGAKELYEQQQQQQEQKEGEKIDGHTALGGDADRAGLPYLKYDWDQDFIHQDGMLETLSSPSSSATTTTSKQQEPLLHWAMIDFQTPVYCPLHSLVIGSRLDLNDQNSNKSKDPMNGSEPSASSCRLAFCGRLMEKVDPTKDFTRIRSYAPKERVGVISKLGDPHTRQDDGKIVRYEVFGSDLFKKETVLKPFIGMKLTTPQGDIGELKSAFGTAGKFRVYFPGGTEAREGDALVMPFLRFAHDPEKKMRQNIVLPAARPGSRMETKKKTKVKPEAIGHVEKIKGDVLENGKQTVAIIVGFFTPEINVREKIGRKVLIPSTKEEGSISGSFGKAGKCKVTFENGISAAAEGAKAELIAV
;
A
#
# COMPACT_ATOMS: atom_id res chain seq x y z
N MET A 1 -2.40 -61.02 -4.41
CA MET A 1 -1.36 -62.03 -4.15
C MET A 1 -0.23 -61.87 -5.17
N SER A 2 0.86 -61.23 -4.76
CA SER A 2 2.23 -61.52 -5.18
C SER A 2 3.11 -61.04 -4.02
N LYS A 3 3.89 -61.97 -3.45
CA LYS A 3 4.88 -61.64 -2.41
C LYS A 3 5.94 -60.77 -3.08
N ASN A 4 6.08 -59.51 -2.67
CA ASN A 4 7.23 -58.70 -3.04
C ASN A 4 8.24 -58.74 -1.91
N ASP A 5 9.47 -59.06 -2.30
CA ASP A 5 10.66 -59.27 -1.50
C ASP A 5 10.89 -58.21 -0.43
N ASN A 6 11.06 -58.66 0.81
CA ASN A 6 11.79 -57.96 1.86
C ASN A 6 13.30 -57.99 1.55
N GLY A 7 13.68 -57.40 0.41
CA GLY A 7 15.07 -57.10 0.09
C GLY A 7 15.46 -55.79 0.77
N SER A 8 16.48 -55.83 1.64
CA SER A 8 17.21 -54.65 2.10
C SER A 8 17.90 -53.97 0.91
N SER A 9 17.13 -53.25 0.09
CA SER A 9 17.66 -52.49 -1.03
C SER A 9 18.39 -51.27 -0.46
N SER A 10 19.70 -51.23 -0.67
CA SER A 10 20.46 -50.00 -0.46
C SER A 10 19.78 -48.87 -1.25
N PRO A 11 19.55 -47.69 -0.65
CA PRO A 11 18.85 -46.62 -1.34
C PRO A 11 19.60 -46.24 -2.62
N PRO A 12 18.89 -45.96 -3.73
CA PRO A 12 19.50 -45.70 -5.05
C PRO A 12 20.52 -44.55 -4.97
N PRO A 13 21.51 -44.48 -5.88
CA PRO A 13 22.47 -43.38 -5.90
C PRO A 13 21.76 -42.03 -5.95
N ALA A 14 22.23 -41.04 -5.18
CA ALA A 14 21.57 -39.74 -5.08
C ALA A 14 21.43 -39.02 -6.43
N GLU A 15 22.37 -39.27 -7.34
CA GLU A 15 22.41 -38.67 -8.68
C GLU A 15 21.29 -39.18 -9.60
N GLU A 16 20.80 -40.41 -9.38
CA GLU A 16 19.73 -41.03 -10.19
C GLU A 16 18.32 -40.75 -9.64
N VAL A 17 18.21 -39.92 -8.61
CA VAL A 17 16.95 -39.61 -7.94
C VAL A 17 16.51 -38.19 -8.22
N LEU A 18 15.22 -38.02 -8.54
CA LEU A 18 14.56 -36.73 -8.57
C LEU A 18 13.84 -36.51 -7.23
N ASN A 19 14.20 -35.47 -6.48
CA ASN A 19 13.50 -35.13 -5.24
C ASN A 19 12.34 -34.16 -5.50
N VAL A 20 11.21 -34.38 -4.84
CA VAL A 20 10.10 -33.41 -4.78
C VAL A 20 9.66 -33.26 -3.33
N ASN A 21 9.47 -32.02 -2.89
CA ASN A 21 9.06 -31.72 -1.53
C ASN A 21 7.53 -31.57 -1.46
N VAL A 22 6.89 -32.43 -0.68
CA VAL A 22 5.44 -32.42 -0.47
C VAL A 22 5.15 -31.92 0.94
N GLY A 23 4.48 -30.77 1.02
CA GLY A 23 4.09 -30.15 2.28
C GLY A 23 2.83 -30.78 2.85
N VAL A 24 2.89 -31.30 4.07
CA VAL A 24 1.73 -31.87 4.74
C VAL A 24 1.15 -30.81 5.69
N LEU A 25 0.06 -30.19 5.27
CA LEU A 25 -0.60 -29.07 5.95
C LEU A 25 -1.98 -29.49 6.47
N GLY A 26 -2.50 -28.81 7.49
CA GLY A 26 -3.81 -29.11 8.06
C GLY A 26 -3.95 -28.76 9.54
N HIS A 27 -5.17 -28.81 10.05
CA HIS A 27 -5.50 -28.46 11.43
C HIS A 27 -4.82 -29.37 12.48
N VAL A 28 -4.72 -28.91 13.73
CA VAL A 28 -4.32 -29.76 14.87
C VAL A 28 -5.19 -31.02 14.91
N ASP A 29 -4.56 -32.16 15.20
CA ASP A 29 -5.22 -33.48 15.26
C ASP A 29 -5.90 -33.96 13.97
N SER A 30 -5.67 -33.35 12.81
CA SER A 30 -6.19 -33.91 11.53
C SER A 30 -5.50 -35.21 11.11
N GLY A 31 -4.42 -35.59 11.82
CA GLY A 31 -3.66 -36.83 11.58
C GLY A 31 -2.53 -36.70 10.57
N LYS A 32 -2.00 -35.49 10.34
CA LYS A 32 -0.82 -35.22 9.49
C LYS A 32 0.34 -36.16 9.81
N THR A 33 0.84 -36.14 11.04
CA THR A 33 1.99 -36.95 11.47
C THR A 33 1.72 -38.45 11.33
N SER A 34 0.50 -38.92 11.63
CA SER A 34 0.12 -40.32 11.41
C SER A 34 0.18 -40.68 9.93
N LEU A 35 -0.36 -39.83 9.06
CA LEU A 35 -0.31 -40.03 7.60
C LEU A 35 1.12 -40.01 7.07
N VAL A 36 1.96 -39.10 7.56
CA VAL A 36 3.39 -39.07 7.22
C VAL A 36 4.08 -40.36 7.65
N LYS A 37 3.84 -40.86 8.88
CA LYS A 37 4.40 -42.14 9.34
C LYS A 37 4.01 -43.29 8.43
N THR A 38 2.72 -43.38 8.05
CA THR A 38 2.20 -44.45 7.19
C THR A 38 2.81 -44.42 5.78
N LEU A 39 3.07 -43.22 5.23
CA LEU A 39 3.65 -43.08 3.89
C LEU A 39 5.17 -43.25 3.84
N SER A 40 5.87 -43.05 4.94
CA SER A 40 7.33 -42.93 4.95
C SER A 40 8.04 -44.28 4.95
N THR A 41 9.06 -44.43 4.12
CA THR A 41 9.99 -45.59 4.17
C THR A 41 11.32 -45.23 4.80
N LEU A 42 11.74 -43.96 4.72
CA LEU A 42 12.97 -43.44 5.35
C LEU A 42 12.69 -42.17 6.15
N LEU A 43 13.31 -42.07 7.32
CA LEU A 43 13.25 -40.89 8.19
C LEU A 43 14.55 -40.06 8.07
N SER A 44 14.42 -38.73 8.02
CA SER A 44 15.56 -37.81 8.09
C SER A 44 16.06 -37.63 9.53
N THR A 45 17.18 -36.92 9.73
CA THR A 45 17.76 -36.64 11.06
C THR A 45 16.78 -35.88 11.98
N ALA A 46 16.00 -34.96 11.41
CA ALA A 46 14.85 -34.28 12.03
C ALA A 46 13.59 -35.16 11.95
N SER A 47 13.63 -36.32 12.60
CA SER A 47 12.54 -37.31 12.57
C SER A 47 11.36 -36.88 13.42
N LEU A 48 10.16 -37.30 13.01
CA LEU A 48 8.88 -37.09 13.69
C LEU A 48 8.99 -37.36 15.20
N ASP A 49 8.56 -36.41 16.02
CA ASP A 49 8.50 -36.51 17.49
C ASP A 49 9.82 -36.92 18.20
N LYS A 50 11.01 -36.65 17.64
CA LYS A 50 12.26 -37.05 18.33
C LYS A 50 12.47 -36.32 19.66
N SER A 51 12.08 -35.06 19.77
CA SER A 51 12.30 -34.28 20.99
C SER A 51 11.41 -34.78 22.13
N LYS A 52 11.95 -34.81 23.37
CA LYS A 52 11.19 -35.20 24.57
C LYS A 52 9.93 -34.33 24.74
N GLN A 53 10.03 -33.07 24.35
CA GLN A 53 8.95 -32.08 24.41
C GLN A 53 7.82 -32.34 23.40
N SER A 54 8.13 -32.76 22.17
CA SER A 54 7.13 -33.15 21.16
C SER A 54 6.36 -34.39 21.62
N ARG A 55 7.08 -35.40 22.16
CA ARG A 55 6.47 -36.63 22.70
C ARG A 55 5.58 -36.39 23.90
N GLN A 56 6.01 -35.55 24.85
CA GLN A 56 5.21 -35.21 26.02
C GLN A 56 3.92 -34.45 25.66
N ARG A 57 3.98 -33.59 24.64
CA ARG A 57 2.82 -32.79 24.20
C ARG A 57 1.95 -33.49 23.16
N GLY A 58 2.44 -34.58 22.55
CA GLY A 58 1.73 -35.30 21.49
C GLY A 58 1.45 -34.46 20.24
N MET A 59 2.28 -33.45 19.96
CA MET A 59 2.10 -32.52 18.83
C MET A 59 3.44 -32.19 18.18
N THR A 60 3.49 -32.14 16.84
CA THR A 60 4.63 -31.67 16.06
C THR A 60 4.96 -30.21 16.39
N LEU A 61 6.16 -29.97 16.91
CA LEU A 61 6.65 -28.62 17.28
C LEU A 61 7.56 -27.99 16.24
N ASP A 62 8.19 -28.80 15.39
CA ASP A 62 9.13 -28.38 14.35
C ASP A 62 8.84 -29.09 13.03
N LEU A 63 9.44 -28.64 11.93
CA LEU A 63 9.29 -29.31 10.63
C LEU A 63 9.86 -30.74 10.72
N GLY A 64 8.99 -31.72 10.54
CA GLY A 64 9.37 -33.13 10.43
C GLY A 64 9.70 -33.47 8.99
N PHE A 65 10.77 -34.23 8.77
CA PHE A 65 11.16 -34.64 7.41
C PHE A 65 11.29 -36.14 7.28
N SER A 66 10.60 -36.68 6.29
CA SER A 66 10.68 -38.09 5.91
C SER A 66 10.58 -38.22 4.39
N CYS A 67 10.82 -39.41 3.86
CA CYS A 67 10.62 -39.65 2.44
C CYS A 67 10.20 -41.08 2.14
N PHE A 68 9.71 -41.25 0.92
CA PHE A 68 9.51 -42.55 0.28
C PHE A 68 9.85 -42.46 -1.21
N PHE A 69 10.08 -43.62 -1.83
CA PHE A 69 10.46 -43.72 -3.23
C PHE A 69 9.32 -44.28 -4.07
N LEU A 70 9.17 -43.74 -5.26
CA LEU A 70 8.27 -44.20 -6.29
C LEU A 70 9.04 -44.43 -7.59
N ASP A 71 8.46 -45.25 -8.47
CA ASP A 71 8.91 -45.29 -9.86
C ASP A 71 8.61 -43.96 -10.54
N MET A 72 9.51 -43.54 -11.42
CA MET A 72 9.35 -42.29 -12.17
C MET A 72 8.06 -42.31 -12.99
N PRO A 73 7.23 -41.25 -12.93
CA PRO A 73 6.11 -41.05 -13.83
C PRO A 73 6.60 -40.83 -15.27
N ASP A 74 5.86 -41.33 -16.26
CA ASP A 74 6.23 -41.22 -17.69
C ASP A 74 6.42 -39.77 -18.16
N HIS A 75 5.59 -38.84 -17.64
CA HIS A 75 5.68 -37.42 -18.00
C HIS A 75 6.94 -36.75 -17.45
N LEU A 76 7.46 -37.22 -16.31
CA LEU A 76 8.71 -36.70 -15.73
C LEU A 76 9.93 -37.40 -16.30
N GLN A 77 9.83 -38.70 -16.62
CA GLN A 77 10.92 -39.46 -17.22
C GLN A 77 11.39 -38.84 -18.54
N LYS A 78 10.46 -38.28 -19.34
CA LYS A 78 10.75 -37.57 -20.58
C LYS A 78 11.55 -36.28 -20.36
N LEU A 79 11.32 -35.58 -19.24
CA LEU A 79 11.99 -34.31 -18.91
C LEU A 79 13.33 -34.52 -18.22
N TYR A 80 13.48 -35.63 -17.50
CA TYR A 80 14.66 -35.96 -16.70
C TYR A 80 15.14 -37.38 -17.02
N PRO A 81 15.68 -37.62 -18.24
CA PRO A 81 16.05 -38.96 -18.70
C PRO A 81 17.14 -39.62 -17.85
N GLU A 82 17.99 -38.83 -17.19
CA GLU A 82 19.03 -39.30 -16.27
C GLU A 82 18.51 -39.78 -14.91
N LYS A 83 17.23 -39.52 -14.58
CA LYS A 83 16.61 -39.89 -13.29
C LYS A 83 15.82 -41.19 -13.43
N LYS A 84 16.01 -42.12 -12.49
CA LYS A 84 15.39 -43.46 -12.49
C LYS A 84 14.31 -43.63 -11.42
N LYS A 85 14.41 -42.89 -10.31
CA LYS A 85 13.47 -42.98 -9.19
C LYS A 85 13.02 -41.59 -8.75
N LEU A 86 11.76 -41.50 -8.37
CA LEU A 86 11.19 -40.32 -7.74
C LEU A 86 11.28 -40.48 -6.22
N GLN A 87 11.78 -39.46 -5.53
CA GLN A 87 11.75 -39.37 -4.08
C GLN A 87 10.76 -38.28 -3.68
N MET A 88 9.72 -38.65 -2.92
CA MET A 88 8.82 -37.71 -2.30
C MET A 88 9.31 -37.44 -0.88
N THR A 89 9.82 -36.23 -0.64
CA THR A 89 10.20 -35.76 0.69
C THR A 89 8.99 -35.10 1.33
N LEU A 90 8.44 -35.74 2.36
CA LEU A 90 7.32 -35.22 3.13
C LEU A 90 7.84 -34.21 4.16
N VAL A 91 7.26 -33.02 4.14
CA VAL A 91 7.51 -31.94 5.10
C VAL A 91 6.29 -31.89 6.04
N ASP A 92 6.39 -32.51 7.22
CA ASP A 92 5.36 -32.49 8.25
C ASP A 92 5.36 -31.13 8.95
N CYS A 93 4.37 -30.30 8.64
CA CYS A 93 4.24 -28.98 9.22
C CYS A 93 3.44 -29.05 10.53
N PRO A 94 3.84 -28.28 11.56
CA PRO A 94 3.08 -28.21 12.79
C PRO A 94 1.66 -27.69 12.54
N GLY A 95 0.65 -28.25 13.24
CA GLY A 95 -0.73 -27.79 13.11
C GLY A 95 -1.09 -26.61 14.01
N HIS A 96 -0.35 -26.41 15.10
CA HIS A 96 -0.77 -25.46 16.14
C HIS A 96 -0.69 -24.01 15.67
N ALA A 97 -1.70 -23.20 16.03
CA ALA A 97 -1.82 -21.80 15.59
C ALA A 97 -0.61 -20.93 15.94
N SER A 98 0.08 -21.22 17.05
CA SER A 98 1.31 -20.52 17.47
C SER A 98 2.54 -20.83 16.62
N LEU A 99 2.49 -21.90 15.80
CA LEU A 99 3.62 -22.39 15.01
C LEU A 99 3.53 -21.99 13.53
N ILE A 100 2.61 -21.09 13.18
CA ILE A 100 2.41 -20.58 11.81
C ILE A 100 3.69 -20.00 11.19
N ARG A 101 4.59 -19.43 12.00
CA ARG A 101 5.91 -18.95 11.55
C ARG A 101 6.76 -20.07 10.95
N THR A 102 6.75 -21.24 11.60
CA THR A 102 7.42 -22.45 11.13
C THR A 102 6.78 -22.97 9.84
N ILE A 103 5.44 -22.91 9.75
CA ILE A 103 4.70 -23.32 8.54
C ILE A 103 5.06 -22.42 7.35
N ILE A 104 5.15 -21.10 7.55
CA ILE A 104 5.53 -20.14 6.50
C ILE A 104 6.94 -20.44 5.95
N GLY A 105 7.92 -20.68 6.83
CA GLY A 105 9.28 -21.05 6.41
C GLY A 105 9.30 -22.38 5.65
N GLY A 106 8.52 -23.36 6.10
CA GLY A 106 8.36 -24.64 5.40
C GLY A 106 7.62 -24.51 4.07
N ALA A 107 6.68 -23.58 3.93
CA ALA A 107 5.87 -23.41 2.72
C ALA A 107 6.72 -23.08 1.48
N GLN A 108 7.83 -22.37 1.66
CA GLN A 108 8.72 -21.97 0.56
C GLN A 108 9.50 -23.14 -0.07
N ILE A 109 9.72 -24.22 0.69
CA ILE A 109 10.42 -25.41 0.18
C ILE A 109 9.48 -26.39 -0.53
N ILE A 110 8.17 -26.13 -0.54
CA ILE A 110 7.15 -27.07 -0.96
C ILE A 110 6.82 -26.90 -2.46
N ASP A 111 6.87 -28.02 -3.18
CA ASP A 111 6.51 -28.12 -4.60
C ASP A 111 5.04 -28.51 -4.81
N MET A 112 4.48 -29.27 -3.85
CA MET A 112 3.09 -29.73 -3.82
C MET A 112 2.58 -29.74 -2.39
N VAL A 113 1.33 -29.33 -2.16
CA VAL A 113 0.71 -29.41 -0.84
C VAL A 113 -0.26 -30.60 -0.76
N LEU A 114 -0.12 -31.38 0.30
CA LEU A 114 -1.09 -32.35 0.79
C LEU A 114 -1.86 -31.73 1.97
N LEU A 115 -3.09 -31.30 1.73
CA LEU A 115 -3.97 -30.74 2.76
C LEU A 115 -4.75 -31.85 3.46
N VAL A 116 -4.41 -32.11 4.72
CA VAL A 116 -5.05 -33.14 5.55
C VAL A 116 -6.20 -32.52 6.33
N VAL A 117 -7.42 -32.94 6.01
CA VAL A 117 -8.65 -32.51 6.65
C VAL A 117 -9.25 -33.71 7.39
N ASP A 118 -9.68 -33.52 8.62
CA ASP A 118 -10.44 -34.53 9.36
C ASP A 118 -11.83 -34.64 8.71
N ALA A 119 -12.15 -35.81 8.14
CA ALA A 119 -13.39 -36.00 7.39
C ALA A 119 -14.62 -35.82 8.27
N PHE A 120 -14.53 -36.14 9.56
CA PHE A 120 -15.62 -36.03 10.52
C PHE A 120 -15.83 -34.58 11.00
N LYS A 121 -14.74 -33.86 11.30
CA LYS A 121 -14.80 -32.47 11.77
C LYS A 121 -14.98 -31.44 10.64
N GLY A 122 -14.57 -31.77 9.43
CA GLY A 122 -14.66 -30.89 8.26
C GLY A 122 -13.69 -29.70 8.30
N TRP A 123 -14.11 -28.57 7.73
CA TRP A 123 -13.27 -27.38 7.55
C TRP A 123 -13.08 -26.61 8.86
N GLN A 124 -11.83 -26.37 9.26
CA GLN A 124 -11.48 -25.69 10.51
C GLN A 124 -10.66 -24.41 10.25
N ALA A 125 -10.48 -23.58 11.27
CA ALA A 125 -9.82 -22.27 11.15
C ALA A 125 -8.42 -22.34 10.53
N GLN A 126 -7.55 -23.24 11.05
CA GLN A 126 -6.19 -23.41 10.53
C GLN A 126 -6.18 -24.02 9.12
N THR A 127 -7.23 -24.72 8.70
CA THR A 127 -7.36 -25.22 7.33
C THR A 127 -7.42 -24.07 6.33
N THR A 128 -8.09 -22.96 6.68
CA THR A 128 -8.10 -21.73 5.87
C THR A 128 -6.70 -21.14 5.74
N GLU A 129 -5.95 -21.03 6.83
CA GLU A 129 -4.57 -20.50 6.78
C GLU A 129 -3.64 -21.42 5.97
N CYS A 130 -3.80 -22.74 6.11
CA CYS A 130 -3.06 -23.72 5.31
C CYS A 130 -3.39 -23.59 3.82
N LEU A 131 -4.67 -23.37 3.47
CA LEU A 131 -5.09 -23.11 2.09
C LEU A 131 -4.43 -21.84 1.55
N VAL A 132 -4.46 -20.74 2.30
CA VAL A 132 -3.81 -19.48 1.89
C VAL A 132 -2.32 -19.70 1.66
N LEU A 133 -1.62 -20.41 2.55
CA LEU A 133 -0.20 -20.73 2.34
C LEU A 133 0.00 -21.58 1.09
N ALA A 134 -0.85 -22.57 0.86
CA ALA A 134 -0.80 -23.39 -0.36
C ALA A 134 -0.97 -22.54 -1.62
N GLU A 135 -1.87 -21.56 -1.63
CA GLU A 135 -2.06 -20.65 -2.76
C GLU A 135 -0.85 -19.74 -3.02
N LEU A 136 -0.11 -19.40 -1.97
CA LEU A 136 1.07 -18.56 -2.07
C LEU A 136 2.30 -19.33 -2.53
N THR A 137 2.42 -20.61 -2.16
CA THR A 137 3.67 -21.34 -2.34
C THR A 137 3.60 -22.52 -3.30
N SER A 138 2.43 -23.11 -3.56
CA SER A 138 2.32 -24.31 -4.38
C SER A 138 1.44 -24.12 -5.61
N PRO A 139 1.83 -24.66 -6.78
CA PRO A 139 0.95 -24.74 -7.95
C PRO A 139 -0.09 -25.85 -7.85
N HIS A 140 0.10 -26.85 -6.98
CA HIS A 140 -0.79 -28.01 -6.87
C HIS A 140 -1.16 -28.34 -5.42
N LEU A 141 -2.42 -28.76 -5.25
CA LEU A 141 -3.00 -29.17 -3.97
C LEU A 141 -3.71 -30.52 -4.15
N VAL A 142 -3.43 -31.46 -3.26
CA VAL A 142 -4.20 -32.69 -3.07
C VAL A 142 -4.79 -32.66 -1.66
N VAL A 143 -6.06 -33.03 -1.53
CA VAL A 143 -6.75 -33.09 -0.22
C VAL A 143 -6.87 -34.55 0.22
N ALA A 144 -6.37 -34.83 1.43
CA ALA A 144 -6.62 -36.08 2.12
C ALA A 144 -7.70 -35.88 3.18
N LEU A 145 -8.87 -36.47 2.97
CA LEU A 145 -9.94 -36.55 3.97
C LEU A 145 -9.63 -37.73 4.88
N ASN A 146 -8.99 -37.46 6.01
CA ASN A 146 -8.48 -38.48 6.93
C ASN A 146 -9.54 -38.89 7.97
N LYS A 147 -9.35 -40.06 8.60
CA LYS A 147 -10.19 -40.65 9.66
C LYS A 147 -11.60 -41.06 9.20
N ILE A 148 -11.71 -41.59 7.99
CA ILE A 148 -13.00 -42.07 7.47
C ILE A 148 -13.51 -43.31 8.21
N ASP A 149 -12.65 -43.99 8.96
CA ASP A 149 -12.98 -45.09 9.87
C ASP A 149 -13.89 -44.66 11.02
N MET A 150 -13.88 -43.37 11.38
CA MET A 150 -14.79 -42.80 12.39
C MET A 150 -16.25 -42.78 11.92
N PHE A 151 -16.50 -42.90 10.62
CA PHE A 151 -17.85 -43.09 10.10
C PHE A 151 -18.29 -44.54 10.24
N PRO A 152 -19.57 -44.78 10.63
CA PRO A 152 -20.17 -46.11 10.57
C PRO A 152 -20.00 -46.72 9.18
N GLU A 153 -19.66 -48.02 9.13
CA GLU A 153 -19.30 -48.70 7.87
C GLU A 153 -20.41 -48.63 6.81
N ASN A 154 -21.67 -48.72 7.25
CA ASN A 154 -22.86 -48.63 6.41
C ASN A 154 -23.10 -47.24 5.79
N GLU A 155 -22.65 -46.16 6.44
CA GLU A 155 -22.88 -44.77 6.01
C GLU A 155 -21.61 -44.07 5.50
N ARG A 156 -20.45 -44.76 5.56
CA ARG A 156 -19.14 -44.17 5.29
C ARG A 156 -19.04 -43.53 3.91
N ALA A 157 -19.58 -44.18 2.88
CA ALA A 157 -19.51 -43.68 1.51
C ALA A 157 -20.33 -42.38 1.34
N GLU A 158 -21.55 -42.36 1.87
CA GLU A 158 -22.43 -41.19 1.80
C GLU A 158 -21.85 -39.99 2.56
N ARG A 159 -21.44 -40.19 3.82
CA ARG A 159 -20.82 -39.13 4.64
C ARG A 159 -19.51 -38.62 4.06
N LEU A 160 -18.72 -39.47 3.41
CA LEU A 160 -17.51 -39.06 2.73
C LEU A 160 -17.80 -38.14 1.53
N GLU A 161 -18.85 -38.43 0.74
CA GLU A 161 -19.27 -37.56 -0.36
C GLU A 161 -19.80 -36.21 0.16
N GLU A 162 -20.55 -36.20 1.27
CA GLU A 162 -20.94 -34.95 1.93
C GLU A 162 -19.74 -34.12 2.39
N ALA A 163 -18.74 -34.76 3.01
CA ALA A 163 -17.51 -34.11 3.44
C ALA A 163 -16.73 -33.53 2.25
N LYS A 164 -16.61 -34.28 1.14
CA LYS A 164 -16.03 -33.80 -0.12
C LYS A 164 -16.76 -32.57 -0.64
N LYS A 165 -18.10 -32.60 -0.69
CA LYS A 165 -18.90 -31.47 -1.18
C LYS A 165 -18.67 -30.21 -0.35
N LYS A 166 -18.64 -30.31 0.98
CA LYS A 166 -18.36 -29.19 1.88
C LYS A 166 -16.96 -28.61 1.66
N VAL A 167 -15.94 -29.45 1.51
CA VAL A 167 -14.58 -28.99 1.22
C VAL A 167 -14.49 -28.35 -0.16
N GLN A 168 -15.12 -28.95 -1.17
CA GLN A 168 -15.19 -28.45 -2.53
C GLN A 168 -15.80 -27.04 -2.59
N GLU A 169 -16.85 -26.76 -1.83
CA GLU A 169 -17.46 -25.44 -1.76
C GLU A 169 -16.50 -24.36 -1.25
N ARG A 170 -15.58 -24.70 -0.33
CA ARG A 170 -14.55 -23.79 0.17
C ARG A 170 -13.44 -23.58 -0.87
N LEU A 171 -13.05 -24.65 -1.57
CA LEU A 171 -12.02 -24.61 -2.60
C LEU A 171 -12.44 -23.88 -3.88
N LYS A 172 -13.74 -23.77 -4.19
CA LYS A 172 -14.25 -23.00 -5.35
C LYS A 172 -13.77 -21.54 -5.37
N ARG A 173 -13.48 -20.95 -4.22
CA ARG A 173 -12.99 -19.57 -4.08
C ARG A 173 -11.46 -19.46 -4.07
N SER A 174 -10.77 -20.58 -4.25
CA SER A 174 -9.32 -20.69 -4.14
C SER A 174 -8.64 -20.85 -5.51
N LYS A 175 -7.31 -20.85 -5.54
CA LYS A 175 -6.53 -21.25 -6.74
C LYS A 175 -6.70 -22.73 -7.12
N PHE A 176 -7.32 -23.55 -6.27
CA PHE A 176 -7.45 -25.00 -6.45
C PHE A 176 -8.92 -25.48 -6.49
N PRO A 177 -9.77 -24.93 -7.38
CA PRO A 177 -11.19 -25.29 -7.41
C PRO A 177 -11.42 -26.75 -7.76
N ASN A 178 -10.48 -27.43 -8.43
CA ASN A 178 -10.61 -28.83 -8.87
C ASN A 178 -9.57 -29.75 -8.20
N ALA A 179 -9.12 -29.42 -6.99
CA ALA A 179 -8.15 -30.25 -6.27
C ALA A 179 -8.66 -31.70 -6.11
N ALA A 180 -7.78 -32.69 -6.31
CA ALA A 180 -8.13 -34.08 -6.08
C ALA A 180 -8.37 -34.33 -4.58
N MET A 181 -9.46 -35.04 -4.25
CA MET A 181 -9.86 -35.33 -2.88
C MET A 181 -9.97 -36.84 -2.64
N ILE A 182 -9.15 -37.39 -1.75
CA ILE A 182 -9.11 -38.82 -1.45
C ILE A 182 -9.47 -39.06 0.02
N GLY A 183 -10.44 -39.93 0.28
CA GLY A 183 -10.78 -40.41 1.62
C GLY A 183 -9.82 -41.49 2.08
N VAL A 184 -9.17 -41.29 3.22
CA VAL A 184 -8.14 -42.17 3.79
C VAL A 184 -8.32 -42.37 5.29
N SER A 185 -7.76 -43.46 5.81
CA SER A 185 -7.52 -43.64 7.25
C SER A 185 -6.08 -44.07 7.46
N ALA A 186 -5.27 -43.15 7.98
CA ALA A 186 -3.86 -43.41 8.27
C ALA A 186 -3.66 -44.34 9.49
N CYS A 187 -4.61 -44.36 10.41
CA CYS A 187 -4.60 -45.20 11.61
C CYS A 187 -6.05 -45.52 12.00
N ILE A 188 -6.46 -46.78 11.84
CA ILE A 188 -7.82 -47.23 12.17
C ILE A 188 -7.88 -47.53 13.68
N GLY A 189 -8.92 -47.04 14.37
CA GLY A 189 -9.18 -47.39 15.78
C GLY A 189 -8.47 -46.53 16.84
N GLY A 190 -7.71 -45.51 16.45
CA GLY A 190 -7.24 -44.46 17.37
C GLY A 190 -6.01 -44.78 18.24
N GLU A 191 -5.36 -45.93 18.07
CA GLU A 191 -4.09 -46.21 18.75
C GLU A 191 -2.99 -45.25 18.26
N LYS A 192 -2.30 -44.58 19.19
CA LYS A 192 -1.20 -43.69 18.85
C LYS A 192 -0.03 -44.53 18.33
N VAL A 193 0.28 -44.43 17.04
CA VAL A 193 1.45 -45.08 16.44
C VAL A 193 2.73 -44.54 17.10
N ALA A 194 3.28 -45.34 18.02
CA ALA A 194 4.55 -45.05 18.68
C ALA A 194 5.70 -45.14 17.67
N ALA A 195 6.75 -44.34 17.90
CA ALA A 195 7.91 -44.34 17.02
C ALA A 195 8.76 -45.59 17.26
N GLY A 196 8.72 -46.55 16.32
CA GLY A 196 9.57 -47.73 16.34
C GLY A 196 8.85 -49.08 16.24
N ASP A 197 7.52 -49.10 16.32
CA ASP A 197 6.75 -50.33 16.09
C ASP A 197 6.53 -50.55 14.59
N ASP A 198 6.47 -51.81 14.16
CA ASP A 198 6.25 -52.21 12.77
C ASP A 198 4.95 -51.60 12.22
N VAL A 199 5.07 -50.45 11.56
CA VAL A 199 3.98 -49.69 10.91
C VAL A 199 3.19 -50.56 9.91
N ALA A 200 3.77 -51.69 9.48
CA ALA A 200 3.14 -52.70 8.62
C ALA A 200 1.96 -53.44 9.27
N SER A 201 1.78 -53.40 10.60
CA SER A 201 0.70 -54.14 11.28
C SER A 201 -0.60 -53.36 11.47
N ASN A 202 -0.59 -52.03 11.31
CA ASN A 202 -1.79 -51.23 11.52
C ASN A 202 -2.68 -51.22 10.28
N PRO A 203 -3.98 -51.53 10.41
CA PRO A 203 -4.88 -51.52 9.27
C PRO A 203 -5.04 -50.08 8.77
N THR A 204 -4.86 -49.89 7.46
CA THR A 204 -4.99 -48.60 6.77
C THR A 204 -6.05 -48.69 5.69
N TYR A 205 -6.62 -47.55 5.29
CA TYR A 205 -7.62 -47.50 4.23
C TYR A 205 -7.22 -46.50 3.14
N ASN A 206 -7.26 -46.93 1.87
CA ASN A 206 -7.03 -46.13 0.66
C ASN A 206 -5.68 -45.40 0.54
N ILE A 207 -4.64 -45.80 1.28
CA ILE A 207 -3.31 -45.18 1.20
C ILE A 207 -2.67 -45.34 -0.19
N ASN A 208 -2.82 -46.51 -0.82
CA ASN A 208 -2.28 -46.74 -2.17
C ASN A 208 -2.93 -45.81 -3.21
N THR A 209 -4.23 -45.57 -3.11
CA THR A 209 -4.95 -44.63 -3.98
C THR A 209 -4.45 -43.20 -3.80
N LEU A 210 -4.16 -42.80 -2.55
CA LEU A 210 -3.55 -41.49 -2.27
C LEU A 210 -2.16 -41.37 -2.90
N VAL A 211 -1.32 -42.40 -2.77
CA VAL A 211 0.04 -42.41 -3.37
C VAL A 211 -0.03 -42.29 -4.89
N GLN A 212 -0.92 -43.03 -5.55
CA GLN A 212 -1.10 -42.90 -7.00
C GLN A 212 -1.61 -41.51 -7.39
N THR A 213 -2.58 -40.97 -6.65
CA THR A 213 -3.09 -39.61 -6.89
C THR A 213 -1.99 -38.55 -6.76
N LEU A 214 -1.12 -38.69 -5.76
CA LEU A 214 0.03 -37.80 -5.57
C LEU A 214 1.05 -37.93 -6.73
N LYS A 215 1.27 -39.16 -7.22
CA LYS A 215 2.14 -39.43 -8.37
C LYS A 215 1.60 -38.80 -9.66
N ASP A 216 0.31 -38.94 -9.91
CA ASP A 216 -0.35 -38.44 -11.13
C ASP A 216 -0.52 -36.92 -11.11
N SER A 217 -0.73 -36.35 -9.92
CA SER A 217 -0.89 -34.90 -9.74
C SER A 217 0.45 -34.14 -9.70
N LEU A 218 1.59 -34.85 -9.83
CA LEU A 218 2.92 -34.29 -9.62
C LEU A 218 3.31 -33.33 -10.76
N PRO A 219 3.50 -32.03 -10.48
CA PRO A 219 4.08 -31.13 -11.46
C PRO A 219 5.52 -31.50 -11.78
N ALA A 220 5.96 -31.18 -12.99
CA ALA A 220 7.38 -31.11 -13.27
C ALA A 220 8.00 -29.98 -12.41
N PRO A 221 8.92 -30.29 -11.48
CA PRO A 221 9.54 -29.26 -10.66
C PRO A 221 10.33 -28.31 -11.58
N LYS A 222 9.98 -27.02 -11.56
CA LYS A 222 10.68 -25.97 -12.31
C LYS A 222 11.90 -25.52 -11.50
N ARG A 223 12.95 -26.34 -11.48
CA ARG A 223 14.21 -25.96 -10.85
C ARG A 223 14.95 -25.03 -11.80
N ILE A 224 15.33 -23.83 -11.34
CA ILE A 224 16.17 -22.92 -12.12
C ILE A 224 17.61 -23.45 -12.04
N VAL A 225 17.90 -24.46 -12.86
CA VAL A 225 19.23 -25.06 -12.96
C VAL A 225 20.03 -24.25 -13.99
N GLY A 226 20.49 -23.06 -13.58
CA GLY A 226 21.33 -22.18 -14.39
C GLY A 226 22.57 -21.74 -13.60
N LYS A 227 23.71 -21.59 -14.30
CA LYS A 227 25.04 -21.21 -13.76
C LYS A 227 25.13 -19.82 -13.07
N GLY A 228 24.01 -19.18 -12.71
CA GLY A 228 23.99 -17.80 -12.19
C GLY A 228 23.15 -17.53 -10.94
N ALA A 229 22.28 -18.44 -10.50
CA ALA A 229 21.51 -18.21 -9.27
C ALA A 229 22.39 -18.47 -8.02
N PRO A 230 22.49 -17.51 -7.08
CA PRO A 230 23.32 -17.68 -5.90
C PRO A 230 22.81 -18.82 -5.03
N PHE A 231 23.72 -19.54 -4.39
CA PHE A 231 23.38 -20.57 -3.42
C PHE A 231 22.68 -19.93 -2.23
N TYR A 232 21.53 -20.49 -1.84
CA TYR A 232 20.80 -20.10 -0.64
C TYR A 232 20.27 -21.35 0.05
N PHE A 233 20.75 -21.60 1.27
CA PHE A 233 20.46 -22.78 2.05
C PHE A 233 19.87 -22.38 3.40
N SER A 234 18.64 -22.84 3.63
CA SER A 234 17.98 -22.64 4.92
C SER A 234 18.41 -23.72 5.90
N ILE A 235 18.89 -23.32 7.06
CA ILE A 235 19.40 -24.20 8.12
C ILE A 235 18.32 -24.36 9.19
N ASP A 236 17.90 -25.60 9.42
CA ASP A 236 16.94 -25.97 10.47
C ASP A 236 17.64 -26.36 11.77
N HIS A 237 18.77 -27.07 11.66
CA HIS A 237 19.55 -27.53 12.80
C HIS A 237 21.05 -27.45 12.50
N CYS A 238 21.80 -27.20 13.56
CA CYS A 238 23.25 -27.18 13.58
C CYS A 238 23.74 -27.99 14.79
N PHE A 239 24.68 -28.89 14.59
CA PHE A 239 25.30 -29.62 15.70
C PHE A 239 26.75 -29.99 15.37
N PRO A 240 27.62 -30.05 16.39
CA PRO A 240 29.02 -30.37 16.18
C PRO A 240 29.21 -31.89 16.10
N ILE A 241 30.14 -32.34 15.25
CA ILE A 241 30.65 -33.71 15.22
C ILE A 241 32.13 -33.68 15.56
N LYS A 242 32.48 -34.29 16.70
CA LYS A 242 33.85 -34.35 17.20
C LYS A 242 34.81 -34.88 16.13
N GLY A 243 35.83 -34.11 15.80
CA GLY A 243 36.85 -34.46 14.81
C GLY A 243 36.50 -34.20 13.34
N MET A 244 35.23 -34.03 12.98
CA MET A 244 34.83 -33.78 11.58
C MET A 244 34.55 -32.30 11.30
N GLY A 245 33.92 -31.60 12.26
CA GLY A 245 33.48 -30.21 12.12
C GLY A 245 32.04 -30.07 12.57
N THR A 246 31.31 -29.15 11.94
CA THR A 246 29.92 -28.83 12.33
C THR A 246 28.99 -29.22 11.19
N VAL A 247 27.93 -29.95 11.52
CA VAL A 247 26.94 -30.40 10.54
C VAL A 247 25.70 -29.52 10.62
N LEU A 248 25.31 -29.02 9.45
CA LEU A 248 24.16 -28.18 9.22
C LEU A 248 23.13 -28.99 8.42
N THR A 249 21.91 -29.14 8.92
CA THR A 249 20.85 -29.79 8.17
C THR A 249 19.82 -28.77 7.72
N GLY A 250 19.38 -28.89 6.47
CA GLY A 250 18.56 -27.86 5.86
C GLY A 250 18.13 -28.19 4.44
N THR A 251 17.54 -27.21 3.78
CA THR A 251 17.03 -27.32 2.41
C THR A 251 17.58 -26.21 1.52
N VAL A 252 17.99 -26.56 0.31
CA VAL A 252 18.47 -25.59 -0.69
C VAL A 252 17.28 -24.87 -1.32
N LEU A 253 17.16 -23.56 -1.12
CA LEU A 253 16.08 -22.74 -1.71
C LEU A 253 16.46 -22.19 -3.09
N SER A 254 17.74 -21.95 -3.34
CA SER A 254 18.24 -21.44 -4.61
C SER A 254 19.67 -21.89 -4.90
N GLY A 255 20.02 -21.92 -6.19
CA GLY A 255 21.36 -22.25 -6.66
C GLY A 255 21.78 -23.69 -6.38
N SER A 256 23.09 -23.90 -6.31
CA SER A 256 23.71 -25.17 -5.97
C SER A 256 25.05 -24.94 -5.28
N VAL A 257 25.49 -25.91 -4.49
CA VAL A 257 26.83 -25.91 -3.89
C VAL A 257 27.46 -27.29 -4.05
N SER A 258 28.78 -27.31 -4.21
CA SER A 258 29.60 -28.50 -4.35
C SER A 258 30.56 -28.64 -3.15
N VAL A 259 31.06 -29.85 -2.91
CA VAL A 259 32.11 -30.06 -1.90
C VAL A 259 33.33 -29.22 -2.30
N ASN A 260 33.95 -28.59 -1.29
CA ASN A 260 35.04 -27.61 -1.39
C ASN A 260 34.66 -26.18 -1.75
N ASP A 261 33.39 -25.86 -2.01
CA ASP A 261 32.95 -24.48 -2.17
C ASP A 261 32.97 -23.75 -0.82
N ASN A 262 33.10 -22.42 -0.87
CA ASN A 262 32.94 -21.54 0.30
C ASN A 262 31.49 -21.08 0.42
N VAL A 263 30.96 -21.11 1.63
CA VAL A 263 29.64 -20.60 1.98
C VAL A 263 29.76 -19.56 3.08
N GLU A 264 29.00 -18.48 2.95
CA GLU A 264 28.87 -17.43 3.95
C GLU A 264 27.74 -17.74 4.92
N PHE A 265 27.94 -17.39 6.18
CA PHE A 265 26.93 -17.37 7.24
C PHE A 265 26.66 -15.90 7.61
N PRO A 266 25.70 -15.22 6.95
CA PRO A 266 25.53 -13.78 7.07
C PRO A 266 25.27 -13.32 8.51
N THR A 267 24.54 -14.13 9.29
CA THR A 267 24.24 -13.85 10.70
C THR A 267 25.49 -13.83 11.60
N LEU A 268 26.56 -14.50 11.17
CA LEU A 268 27.83 -14.58 11.91
C LEU A 268 28.93 -13.74 11.28
N GLY A 269 28.75 -13.28 10.03
CA GLY A 269 29.79 -12.61 9.26
C GLY A 269 31.01 -13.50 8.99
N LEU A 270 30.79 -14.81 8.83
CA LEU A 270 31.86 -15.81 8.66
C LEU A 270 31.68 -16.58 7.36
N GLU A 271 32.79 -16.91 6.71
CA GLU A 271 32.82 -17.88 5.61
C GLU A 271 33.44 -19.20 6.07
N ARG A 272 32.89 -20.32 5.59
CA ARG A 272 33.47 -21.66 5.80
C ARG A 272 33.43 -22.49 4.53
N LYS A 273 34.43 -23.35 4.41
CA LYS A 273 34.53 -24.34 3.33
C LYS A 273 33.67 -25.57 3.62
N VAL A 274 32.93 -26.02 2.61
CA VAL A 274 32.14 -27.27 2.64
C VAL A 274 33.07 -28.48 2.57
N LYS A 275 33.08 -29.31 3.61
CA LYS A 275 33.93 -30.52 3.70
C LYS A 275 33.27 -31.76 3.09
N SER A 276 31.99 -31.95 3.37
CA SER A 276 31.23 -33.12 2.91
C SER A 276 29.74 -32.85 2.96
N MET A 277 28.97 -33.54 2.11
CA MET A 277 27.51 -33.45 2.10
C MET A 277 26.86 -34.83 2.07
N GLN A 278 25.67 -34.92 2.66
CA GLN A 278 24.88 -36.15 2.74
C GLN A 278 23.39 -35.87 2.58
N MET A 279 22.67 -36.68 1.81
CA MET A 279 21.23 -36.63 1.64
C MET A 279 20.61 -37.98 1.98
N PHE A 280 19.71 -38.03 2.96
CA PHE A 280 19.01 -39.26 3.38
C PHE A 280 19.96 -40.45 3.55
N LYS A 281 21.00 -40.25 4.38
CA LYS A 281 22.06 -41.23 4.66
C LYS A 281 23.01 -41.57 3.49
N ARG A 282 22.88 -40.96 2.32
CA ARG A 282 23.77 -41.14 1.15
C ARG A 282 24.74 -39.97 0.99
N LYS A 283 26.03 -40.23 0.73
CA LYS A 283 27.00 -39.17 0.42
C LYS A 283 26.68 -38.55 -0.95
N THR A 284 26.88 -37.24 -1.08
CA THR A 284 26.75 -36.53 -2.36
C THR A 284 27.87 -35.50 -2.51
N LEU A 285 28.30 -35.24 -3.75
CA LEU A 285 29.30 -34.23 -4.08
C LEU A 285 28.69 -32.86 -4.36
N LYS A 286 27.40 -32.82 -4.68
CA LYS A 286 26.67 -31.60 -5.02
C LYS A 286 25.24 -31.65 -4.48
N ILE A 287 24.73 -30.51 -4.07
CA ILE A 287 23.32 -30.31 -3.72
C ILE A 287 22.76 -29.13 -4.51
N SER A 288 21.48 -29.19 -4.85
CA SER A 288 20.81 -28.22 -5.70
C SER A 288 19.46 -27.81 -5.13
N GLN A 289 18.87 -26.73 -5.66
CA GLN A 289 17.54 -26.25 -5.28
C GLN A 289 16.53 -27.40 -5.11
N GLY A 290 15.84 -27.41 -3.98
CA GLY A 290 14.84 -28.42 -3.60
C GLY A 290 15.41 -29.59 -2.80
N ASP A 291 16.73 -29.77 -2.77
CA ASP A 291 17.34 -30.90 -2.05
C ASP A 291 17.44 -30.61 -0.54
N ARG A 292 17.03 -31.59 0.27
CA ARG A 292 17.28 -31.61 1.71
C ARG A 292 18.59 -32.33 2.01
N ALA A 293 19.54 -31.65 2.64
CA ALA A 293 20.88 -32.16 2.86
C ALA A 293 21.42 -31.83 4.25
N GLY A 294 22.34 -32.68 4.72
CA GLY A 294 23.31 -32.38 5.76
C GLY A 294 24.62 -31.92 5.12
N MET A 295 25.09 -30.73 5.49
CA MET A 295 26.34 -30.13 5.02
C MET A 295 27.30 -30.00 6.19
N CYS A 296 28.48 -30.61 6.09
CA CYS A 296 29.54 -30.48 7.09
C CYS A 296 30.50 -29.35 6.71
N VAL A 297 30.72 -28.42 7.62
CA VAL A 297 31.64 -27.28 7.45
C VAL A 297 32.76 -27.32 8.49
N SER A 298 33.84 -26.60 8.18
CA SER A 298 34.97 -26.41 9.11
C SER A 298 34.58 -25.52 10.30
N SER A 299 34.98 -25.94 11.51
CA SER A 299 35.07 -25.13 12.74
C SER A 299 34.05 -23.98 12.85
N LEU A 300 32.77 -24.34 13.06
CA LEU A 300 31.67 -23.43 13.34
C LEU A 300 31.12 -23.74 14.73
N ASP A 301 30.99 -22.75 15.60
CA ASP A 301 30.33 -22.97 16.89
C ASP A 301 28.82 -23.15 16.66
N SER A 302 28.30 -24.33 16.98
CA SER A 302 26.89 -24.66 16.83
C SER A 302 25.99 -23.84 17.76
N ASN A 303 26.52 -23.37 18.89
CA ASN A 303 25.74 -22.61 19.87
C ASN A 303 25.39 -21.20 19.36
N LEU A 304 26.14 -20.69 18.37
CA LEU A 304 25.90 -19.38 17.77
C LEU A 304 24.85 -19.41 16.66
N LEU A 305 24.45 -20.60 16.21
CA LEU A 305 23.58 -20.77 15.05
C LEU A 305 22.69 -22.01 15.20
N GLU A 306 21.53 -21.89 15.84
CA GLU A 306 20.54 -22.98 15.86
C GLU A 306 19.78 -23.08 14.53
N ARG A 307 19.35 -21.93 13.99
CA ARG A 307 18.67 -21.76 12.72
C ARG A 307 19.25 -20.56 11.99
N GLY A 308 19.27 -20.61 10.67
CA GLY A 308 19.77 -19.48 9.89
C GLY A 308 19.91 -19.78 8.42
N VAL A 309 20.83 -19.07 7.77
CA VAL A 309 21.06 -19.14 6.33
C VAL A 309 22.53 -19.36 6.08
N ALA A 310 22.84 -20.27 5.17
CA ALA A 310 24.12 -20.30 4.47
C ALA A 310 23.89 -19.89 3.02
N ALA A 311 24.73 -19.02 2.48
CA ALA A 311 24.55 -18.52 1.11
C ALA A 311 25.89 -18.40 0.38
N SER A 312 25.83 -18.19 -0.94
CA SER A 312 26.98 -17.69 -1.69
C SER A 312 27.43 -16.35 -1.07
N PRO A 313 28.75 -16.12 -0.93
CA PRO A 313 29.27 -14.87 -0.39
C PRO A 313 28.69 -13.63 -1.08
N GLY A 314 28.20 -12.67 -0.29
CA GLY A 314 27.60 -11.41 -0.76
C GLY A 314 26.18 -11.54 -1.33
N ALA A 315 25.60 -12.74 -1.42
CA ALA A 315 24.27 -12.93 -2.01
C ALA A 315 23.12 -12.45 -1.11
N VAL A 316 23.35 -12.37 0.21
CA VAL A 316 22.33 -12.01 1.20
C VAL A 316 22.77 -10.74 1.92
N GLN A 317 21.88 -9.75 2.00
CA GLN A 317 22.17 -8.46 2.62
C GLN A 317 21.34 -8.26 3.89
N LEU A 318 21.89 -7.48 4.82
CA LEU A 318 21.15 -7.00 6.00
C LEU A 318 20.22 -5.84 5.59
N LEU A 319 18.93 -6.03 5.80
CA LEU A 319 17.88 -5.06 5.51
C LEU A 319 17.34 -4.46 6.82
N LYS A 320 17.45 -3.14 6.97
CA LYS A 320 16.76 -2.38 8.03
C LYS A 320 15.33 -2.02 7.61
N GLY A 321 15.15 -1.71 6.33
CA GLY A 321 13.85 -1.66 5.70
C GLY A 321 13.92 -1.94 4.21
N ALA A 322 12.74 -2.07 3.62
CA ALA A 322 12.59 -2.37 2.21
C ALA A 322 11.31 -1.77 1.64
N ILE A 323 11.34 -1.46 0.35
CA ILE A 323 10.13 -1.26 -0.45
C ILE A 323 9.71 -2.62 -0.98
N ALA A 324 8.44 -2.95 -0.80
CA ALA A 324 7.82 -4.17 -1.29
C ALA A 324 6.58 -3.85 -2.12
N LEU A 325 6.33 -4.66 -3.15
CA LEU A 325 5.05 -4.69 -3.84
C LEU A 325 4.16 -5.71 -3.12
N VAL A 326 3.02 -5.28 -2.57
CA VAL A 326 2.17 -6.11 -1.71
C VAL A 326 0.75 -6.21 -2.23
N ARG A 327 0.06 -7.28 -1.82
CA ARG A 327 -1.34 -7.56 -2.11
C ARG A 327 -2.04 -8.10 -0.88
N LYS A 328 -3.26 -7.61 -0.61
CA LYS A 328 -4.07 -8.08 0.53
C LYS A 328 -4.47 -9.54 0.30
N ILE A 329 -4.45 -10.35 1.36
CA ILE A 329 -4.98 -11.71 1.32
C ILE A 329 -6.51 -11.64 1.44
N PRO A 330 -7.30 -12.18 0.48
CA PRO A 330 -8.76 -12.08 0.48
C PRO A 330 -9.45 -12.64 1.74
N TYR A 331 -8.84 -13.66 2.35
CA TYR A 331 -9.35 -14.30 3.56
C TYR A 331 -9.14 -13.45 4.83
N TYR A 332 -8.37 -12.36 4.75
CA TYR A 332 -8.13 -11.44 5.86
C TYR A 332 -9.24 -10.38 5.94
N GLN A 333 -10.01 -10.43 7.03
CA GLN A 333 -11.21 -9.60 7.18
C GLN A 333 -10.95 -8.19 7.75
N HIS A 334 -9.80 -7.97 8.40
CA HIS A 334 -9.52 -6.69 9.03
C HIS A 334 -8.89 -5.71 8.04
N SER A 335 -9.02 -4.42 8.30
CA SER A 335 -8.33 -3.37 7.56
C SER A 335 -6.88 -3.22 8.05
N ILE A 336 -5.99 -2.75 7.17
CA ILE A 336 -4.58 -2.53 7.48
C ILE A 336 -4.25 -1.07 7.16
N GLY A 337 -4.28 -0.24 8.19
CA GLY A 337 -3.92 1.17 8.09
C GLY A 337 -2.41 1.40 8.04
N ASP A 338 -2.01 2.62 7.71
CA ASP A 338 -0.62 3.06 7.80
C ASP A 338 -0.07 2.99 9.23
N LYS A 339 1.26 2.85 9.33
CA LYS A 339 2.01 2.67 10.58
C LYS A 339 1.54 1.46 11.40
N SER A 340 0.85 0.51 10.76
CA SER A 340 0.46 -0.74 11.38
C SER A 340 1.69 -1.56 11.75
N LYS A 341 1.70 -2.13 12.95
CA LYS A 341 2.70 -3.11 13.37
C LYS A 341 2.23 -4.50 12.97
N VAL A 342 3.02 -5.21 12.19
CA VAL A 342 2.72 -6.54 11.69
C VAL A 342 3.93 -7.46 11.83
N HIS A 343 3.67 -8.76 11.90
CA HIS A 343 4.72 -9.77 11.81
C HIS A 343 5.01 -10.03 10.33
N ILE A 344 6.22 -9.68 9.89
CA ILE A 344 6.69 -9.97 8.54
C ILE A 344 7.54 -11.22 8.59
N SER A 345 7.13 -12.23 7.82
CA SER A 345 7.90 -13.45 7.61
C SER A 345 8.60 -13.38 6.27
N VAL A 346 9.91 -13.59 6.28
CA VAL A 346 10.76 -13.65 5.09
C VAL A 346 11.68 -14.86 5.22
N GLY A 347 11.50 -15.86 4.37
CA GLY A 347 12.14 -17.15 4.57
C GLY A 347 11.72 -17.76 5.90
N HIS A 348 12.72 -18.13 6.71
CA HIS A 348 12.52 -18.71 8.05
C HIS A 348 12.55 -17.67 9.17
N THR A 349 12.74 -16.40 8.83
CA THR A 349 12.84 -15.31 9.80
C THR A 349 11.51 -14.58 9.87
N THR A 350 10.94 -14.48 11.06
CA THR A 350 9.78 -13.63 11.33
C THR A 350 10.16 -12.53 12.30
N VAL A 351 10.00 -11.29 11.88
CA VAL A 351 10.24 -10.11 12.73
C VAL A 351 9.03 -9.20 12.74
N MET A 352 8.92 -8.38 13.78
CA MET A 352 7.96 -7.29 13.79
C MET A 352 8.45 -6.17 12.88
N ALA A 353 7.52 -5.57 12.12
CA ALA A 353 7.79 -4.42 11.28
C ALA A 353 6.64 -3.42 11.33
N THR A 354 6.95 -2.17 11.05
CA THR A 354 5.97 -1.11 10.80
C THR A 354 5.80 -0.96 9.29
N VAL A 355 4.56 -0.89 8.81
CA VAL A 355 4.26 -0.79 7.38
C VAL A 355 3.49 0.47 7.04
N ASN A 356 3.80 1.07 5.88
CA ASN A 356 3.06 2.19 5.28
C ASN A 356 2.78 1.86 3.82
N PHE A 357 1.61 2.19 3.30
CA PHE A 357 1.13 1.75 1.98
C PHE A 357 0.82 2.94 1.06
N TRP A 358 1.07 2.80 -0.24
CA TRP A 358 0.72 3.81 -1.25
C TRP A 358 0.59 3.21 -2.66
N GLY A 359 0.15 4.03 -3.61
CA GLY A 359 0.25 3.75 -5.04
C GLY A 359 -0.79 2.79 -5.62
N ALA A 360 -1.89 2.51 -4.90
CA ALA A 360 -2.88 1.52 -5.34
C ALA A 360 -3.56 1.89 -6.67
N LYS A 361 -3.88 3.18 -6.83
CA LYS A 361 -4.53 3.69 -8.04
C LYS A 361 -3.59 3.63 -9.24
N GLU A 362 -2.37 4.13 -9.06
CA GLU A 362 -1.36 4.20 -10.12
C GLU A 362 -0.94 2.81 -10.60
N LEU A 363 -0.77 1.86 -9.67
CA LEU A 363 -0.47 0.47 -10.00
C LEU A 363 -1.62 -0.19 -10.77
N TYR A 364 -2.87 0.09 -10.40
CA TYR A 364 -4.04 -0.42 -11.11
C TYR A 364 -4.12 0.12 -12.54
N GLU A 365 -3.88 1.43 -12.73
CA GLU A 365 -3.84 2.05 -14.06
C GLU A 365 -2.70 1.49 -14.93
N GLN A 366 -1.51 1.29 -14.36
CA GLN A 366 -0.38 0.65 -15.06
C GLN A 366 -0.70 -0.78 -15.49
N GLN A 367 -1.39 -1.56 -14.66
CA GLN A 367 -1.80 -2.92 -15.00
C GLN A 367 -2.79 -2.97 -16.16
N GLN A 368 -3.73 -2.02 -16.24
CA GLN A 368 -4.69 -1.95 -17.35
C GLN A 368 -3.98 -1.66 -18.67
N GLN A 369 -3.08 -0.66 -18.69
CA GLN A 369 -2.31 -0.29 -19.88
C GLN A 369 -1.45 -1.45 -20.42
N GLN A 370 -0.83 -2.23 -19.53
CA GLN A 370 -0.03 -3.41 -19.91
C GLN A 370 -0.89 -4.57 -20.45
N GLN A 371 -2.14 -4.72 -20.00
CA GLN A 371 -3.05 -5.74 -20.51
C GLN A 371 -3.53 -5.44 -21.93
N GLU A 372 -3.61 -4.16 -22.31
CA GLU A 372 -4.01 -3.70 -23.64
C GLU A 372 -2.88 -3.81 -24.68
N GLN A 373 -1.61 -3.88 -24.25
CA GLN A 373 -0.42 -3.88 -25.13
C GLN A 373 0.23 -5.26 -25.34
N LYS A 374 -0.45 -6.39 -25.08
CA LYS A 374 0.19 -7.72 -25.08
C LYS A 374 0.91 -8.09 -26.41
N GLU A 375 2.23 -7.93 -26.40
CA GLU A 375 3.25 -8.94 -26.72
C GLU A 375 4.59 -8.43 -26.17
N GLY A 376 5.08 -9.05 -25.09
CA GLY A 376 6.35 -8.65 -24.47
C GLY A 376 6.75 -9.61 -23.35
N GLU A 377 7.97 -10.14 -23.48
CA GLU A 377 8.63 -11.19 -22.71
C GLU A 377 8.20 -11.32 -21.24
N LYS A 378 7.81 -12.54 -20.84
CA LYS A 378 7.91 -12.96 -19.45
C LYS A 378 9.40 -12.96 -19.08
N ILE A 379 9.87 -11.87 -18.49
CA ILE A 379 11.18 -11.83 -17.86
C ILE A 379 11.09 -12.71 -16.63
N ASP A 380 11.54 -13.96 -16.75
CA ASP A 380 11.68 -14.89 -15.63
C ASP A 380 12.55 -14.23 -14.57
N GLY A 381 12.00 -14.06 -13.35
CA GLY A 381 12.73 -13.47 -12.24
C GLY A 381 14.06 -14.20 -12.03
N HIS A 382 15.18 -13.49 -12.18
CA HIS A 382 16.54 -14.05 -12.17
C HIS A 382 16.98 -14.70 -10.83
N THR A 383 16.08 -14.93 -9.87
CA THR A 383 16.38 -15.55 -8.58
C THR A 383 15.30 -16.56 -8.21
N ALA A 384 15.71 -17.72 -7.68
CA ALA A 384 14.75 -18.78 -7.37
C ALA A 384 13.79 -18.42 -6.20
N LEU A 385 14.18 -17.47 -5.34
CA LEU A 385 13.30 -16.86 -4.32
C LEU A 385 12.31 -15.85 -4.90
N GLY A 386 12.63 -15.24 -6.06
CA GLY A 386 11.68 -14.50 -6.88
C GLY A 386 10.58 -15.40 -7.44
N GLY A 387 10.89 -16.66 -7.71
CA GLY A 387 9.92 -17.66 -8.17
C GLY A 387 8.75 -17.87 -7.20
N ASP A 388 8.96 -17.71 -5.89
CA ASP A 388 7.88 -17.77 -4.88
C ASP A 388 6.94 -16.58 -4.99
N ALA A 389 7.48 -15.39 -5.24
CA ALA A 389 6.68 -14.19 -5.48
C ALA A 389 5.90 -14.30 -6.80
N ASP A 390 6.52 -14.87 -7.84
CA ASP A 390 5.87 -15.15 -9.11
C ASP A 390 4.71 -16.15 -8.93
N ARG A 391 4.91 -17.23 -8.17
CA ARG A 391 3.85 -18.21 -7.78
C ARG A 391 2.71 -17.56 -6.98
N ALA A 392 3.04 -16.61 -6.11
CA ALA A 392 2.06 -15.82 -5.38
C ALA A 392 1.27 -14.85 -6.28
N GLY A 393 1.65 -14.66 -7.54
CA GLY A 393 0.98 -13.77 -8.49
C GLY A 393 1.43 -12.31 -8.38
N LEU A 394 2.63 -12.06 -7.85
CA LEU A 394 3.17 -10.72 -7.64
C LEU A 394 4.10 -10.34 -8.82
N PRO A 395 3.74 -9.34 -9.63
CA PRO A 395 4.53 -8.97 -10.80
C PRO A 395 5.87 -8.36 -10.39
N TYR A 396 6.82 -8.37 -11.33
CA TYR A 396 8.04 -7.60 -11.20
C TYR A 396 7.80 -6.18 -11.71
N LEU A 397 7.75 -5.20 -10.81
CA LEU A 397 7.65 -3.79 -11.14
C LEU A 397 8.82 -3.05 -10.50
N LYS A 398 9.56 -2.25 -11.29
CA LYS A 398 10.61 -1.41 -10.74
C LYS A 398 9.96 -0.22 -10.02
N TYR A 399 10.40 0.05 -8.80
CA TYR A 399 9.96 1.25 -8.09
C TYR A 399 10.62 2.48 -8.69
N ASP A 400 9.81 3.50 -9.02
CA ASP A 400 10.26 4.78 -9.52
C ASP A 400 10.14 5.85 -8.43
N TRP A 401 11.29 6.38 -7.99
CA TRP A 401 11.36 7.42 -6.97
C TRP A 401 10.85 8.78 -7.45
N ASP A 402 10.74 8.98 -8.77
CA ASP A 402 10.27 10.23 -9.36
C ASP A 402 8.77 10.23 -9.63
N GLN A 403 8.11 9.07 -9.54
CA GLN A 403 6.67 8.93 -9.72
C GLN A 403 5.88 9.55 -8.55
N ASP A 404 4.89 10.36 -8.86
CA ASP A 404 3.94 10.93 -7.90
C ASP A 404 2.80 9.93 -7.63
N PHE A 405 2.43 9.75 -6.36
CA PHE A 405 1.38 8.83 -5.92
C PHE A 405 0.30 9.56 -5.13
N ILE A 406 -0.96 9.24 -5.35
CA ILE A 406 -2.06 9.77 -4.54
C ILE A 406 -1.96 9.24 -3.10
N HIS A 407 -2.24 10.12 -2.14
CA HIS A 407 -2.24 9.77 -0.73
C HIS A 407 -3.41 8.85 -0.37
N GLN A 408 -3.14 7.84 0.46
CA GLN A 408 -4.12 6.87 0.95
C GLN A 408 -3.78 6.49 2.40
N ASP A 409 -4.80 6.14 3.19
CA ASP A 409 -4.68 5.85 4.62
C ASP A 409 -4.52 4.34 4.91
N GLY A 410 -3.60 3.68 4.20
CA GLY A 410 -3.34 2.24 4.30
C GLY A 410 -3.81 1.43 3.09
N MET A 411 -4.02 0.13 3.25
CA MET A 411 -4.42 -0.75 2.15
C MET A 411 -5.88 -0.54 1.74
N LEU A 412 -6.10 -0.23 0.47
CA LEU A 412 -7.42 -0.09 -0.14
C LEU A 412 -7.94 -1.45 -0.61
N GLU A 413 -9.23 -1.71 -0.40
CA GLU A 413 -9.90 -2.91 -0.90
C GLU A 413 -10.46 -2.71 -2.31
N THR A 414 -10.99 -1.51 -2.57
CA THR A 414 -11.55 -1.10 -3.85
C THR A 414 -11.13 0.34 -4.16
N LEU A 415 -11.03 0.66 -5.45
CA LEU A 415 -10.87 2.04 -5.90
C LEU A 415 -12.26 2.65 -6.04
N SER A 416 -12.52 3.77 -5.37
CA SER A 416 -13.73 4.54 -5.58
C SER A 416 -13.62 5.24 -6.95
N SER A 417 -14.37 4.76 -7.94
CA SER A 417 -14.52 5.47 -9.21
C SER A 417 -15.36 6.74 -8.99
N PRO A 418 -14.90 7.93 -9.39
CA PRO A 418 -15.76 9.09 -9.51
C PRO A 418 -16.62 8.89 -10.76
N SER A 419 -17.93 8.75 -10.58
CA SER A 419 -18.99 8.79 -11.61
C SER A 419 -18.88 7.82 -12.79
N SER A 420 -19.58 6.68 -12.71
CA SER A 420 -20.39 6.18 -13.82
C SER A 420 -21.39 5.14 -13.31
N SER A 421 -22.64 5.30 -13.76
CA SER A 421 -23.83 4.48 -13.53
C SER A 421 -23.58 2.98 -13.34
N ALA A 422 -24.30 2.42 -12.37
CA ALA A 422 -24.44 0.99 -12.15
C ALA A 422 -24.97 0.31 -13.42
N THR A 423 -24.07 -0.41 -14.11
CA THR A 423 -24.44 -1.41 -15.10
C THR A 423 -23.91 -2.75 -14.64
N THR A 424 -24.85 -3.60 -14.23
CA THR A 424 -24.68 -4.98 -13.79
C THR A 424 -23.86 -5.75 -14.84
N THR A 425 -22.57 -5.93 -14.57
CA THR A 425 -21.72 -6.83 -15.33
C THR A 425 -21.25 -7.97 -14.43
N THR A 426 -21.55 -9.16 -14.91
CA THR A 426 -21.21 -10.51 -14.44
C THR A 426 -19.95 -10.59 -13.56
N SER A 427 -20.12 -11.26 -12.42
CA SER A 427 -19.14 -11.52 -11.36
C SER A 427 -17.90 -12.29 -11.85
N LYS A 428 -16.97 -11.61 -12.52
CA LYS A 428 -15.55 -11.98 -12.46
C LYS A 428 -14.99 -11.38 -11.18
N GLN A 429 -14.58 -12.23 -10.24
CA GLN A 429 -13.97 -11.80 -8.99
C GLN A 429 -12.78 -10.89 -9.31
N GLN A 430 -12.87 -9.62 -8.88
CA GLN A 430 -11.80 -8.65 -9.07
C GLN A 430 -10.63 -9.03 -8.17
N GLU A 431 -9.43 -9.19 -8.74
CA GLU A 431 -8.25 -9.46 -7.93
C GLU A 431 -8.00 -8.31 -6.94
N PRO A 432 -7.48 -8.59 -5.72
CA PRO A 432 -7.14 -7.53 -4.77
C PRO A 432 -6.09 -6.58 -5.35
N LEU A 433 -6.24 -5.30 -5.05
CA LEU A 433 -5.37 -4.22 -5.54
C LEU A 433 -3.92 -4.42 -5.07
N LEU A 434 -2.98 -4.13 -5.97
CA LEU A 434 -1.56 -4.02 -5.64
C LEU A 434 -1.28 -2.69 -4.94
N HIS A 435 -0.30 -2.72 -4.05
CA HIS A 435 0.15 -1.58 -3.29
C HIS A 435 1.67 -1.59 -3.21
N TRP A 436 2.28 -0.42 -3.20
CA TRP A 436 3.62 -0.27 -2.64
C TRP A 436 3.52 -0.26 -1.13
N ALA A 437 4.49 -0.87 -0.46
CA ALA A 437 4.63 -0.84 0.98
C ALA A 437 6.07 -0.58 1.38
N MET A 438 6.28 0.30 2.34
CA MET A 438 7.57 0.47 3.01
C MET A 438 7.51 -0.33 4.30
N ILE A 439 8.40 -1.31 4.41
CA ILE A 439 8.54 -2.18 5.56
C ILE A 439 9.74 -1.69 6.38
N ASP A 440 9.48 -1.25 7.61
CA ASP A 440 10.48 -0.85 8.58
C ASP A 440 10.64 -1.96 9.63
N PHE A 441 11.71 -2.75 9.51
CA PHE A 441 11.95 -3.90 10.38
C PHE A 441 12.46 -3.43 11.74
N GLN A 442 11.79 -3.82 12.83
CA GLN A 442 12.26 -3.50 14.18
C GLN A 442 13.62 -4.13 14.48
N THR A 443 13.82 -5.35 13.97
CA THR A 443 15.10 -6.04 13.98
C THR A 443 15.53 -6.26 12.54
N PRO A 444 16.74 -5.82 12.14
CA PRO A 444 17.23 -6.02 10.77
C PRO A 444 17.23 -7.50 10.36
N VAL A 445 16.91 -7.78 9.09
CA VAL A 445 16.76 -9.14 8.57
C VAL A 445 17.75 -9.39 7.45
N TYR A 446 18.41 -10.56 7.48
CA TYR A 446 19.19 -11.06 6.35
C TYR A 446 18.26 -11.71 5.32
N CYS A 447 18.16 -11.12 4.14
CA CYS A 447 17.29 -11.63 3.08
C CYS A 447 17.77 -11.15 1.70
N PRO A 448 17.64 -11.96 0.64
CA PRO A 448 17.85 -11.51 -0.72
C PRO A 448 16.64 -10.70 -1.23
N LEU A 449 16.91 -9.75 -2.11
CA LEU A 449 15.86 -9.00 -2.80
C LEU A 449 15.00 -9.95 -3.66
N HIS A 450 13.78 -9.51 -3.98
CA HIS A 450 12.77 -10.26 -4.72
C HIS A 450 12.16 -11.46 -4.01
N SER A 451 12.57 -11.74 -2.77
CA SER A 451 11.94 -12.77 -1.95
C SER A 451 10.46 -12.46 -1.66
N LEU A 452 9.67 -13.53 -1.56
CA LEU A 452 8.32 -13.50 -1.04
C LEU A 452 8.33 -13.09 0.45
N VAL A 453 7.45 -12.14 0.80
CA VAL A 453 7.17 -11.73 2.16
C VAL A 453 5.71 -11.97 2.50
N ILE A 454 5.45 -12.36 3.74
CA ILE A 454 4.10 -12.56 4.26
C ILE A 454 3.92 -11.71 5.51
N GLY A 455 2.98 -10.76 5.45
CA GLY A 455 2.54 -9.96 6.58
C GLY A 455 1.41 -10.66 7.32
N SER A 456 1.51 -10.71 8.65
CA SER A 456 0.55 -11.41 9.50
C SER A 456 0.32 -10.69 10.83
N ARG A 457 -0.87 -10.90 11.41
CA ARG A 457 -1.27 -10.37 12.72
C ARG A 457 -1.44 -11.54 13.69
N LEU A 458 -0.29 -12.01 14.19
CA LEU A 458 -0.21 -13.16 15.09
C LEU A 458 -0.61 -12.85 16.54
N ASP A 459 -0.74 -11.56 16.84
CA ASP A 459 -1.21 -10.97 18.09
C ASP A 459 -2.74 -11.00 18.24
N LEU A 460 -3.48 -11.22 17.15
CA LEU A 460 -4.91 -11.48 17.20
C LEU A 460 -5.13 -12.83 17.88
N ASN A 461 -5.32 -12.81 19.20
CA ASN A 461 -5.60 -14.01 19.99
C ASN A 461 -6.92 -14.65 19.55
N ASP A 462 -6.97 -15.98 19.52
CA ASP A 462 -8.18 -16.82 19.45
C ASP A 462 -9.15 -16.62 20.66
N GLN A 463 -8.99 -15.56 21.46
CA GLN A 463 -9.78 -15.29 22.68
C GLN A 463 -11.28 -15.05 22.41
N ASN A 464 -11.68 -14.79 21.15
CA ASN A 464 -13.08 -14.66 20.79
C ASN A 464 -13.79 -15.99 20.49
N SER A 465 -13.11 -17.13 20.45
CA SER A 465 -13.78 -18.42 20.20
C SER A 465 -14.66 -18.92 21.38
N ASN A 466 -14.56 -18.28 22.55
CA ASN A 466 -15.28 -18.70 23.76
C ASN A 466 -16.41 -17.74 24.22
N LYS A 467 -16.70 -16.65 23.50
CA LYS A 467 -17.70 -15.64 23.93
C LYS A 467 -19.03 -15.62 23.17
N SER A 468 -19.25 -16.49 22.19
CA SER A 468 -20.57 -16.65 21.55
C SER A 468 -21.07 -18.09 21.69
N LYS A 469 -21.57 -18.43 22.88
CA LYS A 469 -22.48 -19.57 23.08
C LYS A 469 -23.84 -19.03 23.52
N ASP A 470 -24.53 -18.32 22.63
CA ASP A 470 -25.97 -18.16 22.71
C ASP A 470 -26.60 -19.23 21.80
N PRO A 471 -27.32 -20.22 22.33
CA PRO A 471 -27.73 -21.40 21.58
C PRO A 471 -29.02 -21.21 20.74
N MET A 472 -29.36 -19.99 20.31
CA MET A 472 -30.68 -19.72 19.71
C MET A 472 -30.73 -19.17 18.29
N ASN A 473 -29.60 -18.96 17.61
CA ASN A 473 -29.60 -18.66 16.17
C ASN A 473 -28.64 -19.61 15.46
N GLY A 474 -29.15 -20.34 14.46
CA GLY A 474 -28.42 -21.32 13.65
C GLY A 474 -27.33 -20.76 12.73
N SER A 475 -26.56 -19.77 13.18
CA SER A 475 -25.33 -19.34 12.52
C SER A 475 -24.19 -20.30 12.87
N GLU A 476 -23.56 -20.87 11.85
CA GLU A 476 -22.33 -21.68 11.95
C GLU A 476 -21.31 -21.02 12.90
N PRO A 477 -20.52 -21.81 13.67
CA PRO A 477 -19.50 -21.26 14.57
C PRO A 477 -18.56 -20.36 13.76
N SER A 478 -18.42 -19.09 14.18
CA SER A 478 -17.61 -18.10 13.50
C SER A 478 -16.20 -18.64 13.29
N ALA A 479 -15.87 -19.01 12.05
CA ALA A 479 -14.54 -19.46 11.69
C ALA A 479 -13.55 -18.37 12.12
N SER A 480 -12.61 -18.70 13.01
CA SER A 480 -11.55 -17.79 13.43
C SER A 480 -10.93 -17.15 12.19
N SER A 481 -10.91 -15.81 12.17
CA SER A 481 -10.51 -15.02 11.01
C SER A 481 -9.06 -15.32 10.65
N CYS A 482 -8.75 -15.47 9.36
CA CYS A 482 -7.38 -15.68 8.90
C CYS A 482 -6.45 -14.61 9.47
N ARG A 483 -5.28 -15.00 9.97
CA ARG A 483 -4.29 -14.06 10.54
C ARG A 483 -3.25 -13.58 9.53
N LEU A 484 -3.21 -14.18 8.34
CA LEU A 484 -2.33 -13.78 7.24
C LEU A 484 -2.96 -12.60 6.52
N ALA A 485 -2.30 -11.45 6.54
CA ALA A 485 -2.90 -10.16 6.19
C ALA A 485 -2.62 -9.75 4.74
N PHE A 486 -1.37 -9.89 4.31
CA PHE A 486 -0.94 -9.61 2.93
C PHE A 486 0.26 -10.48 2.55
N CYS A 487 0.47 -10.66 1.25
CA CYS A 487 1.71 -11.18 0.68
C CYS A 487 2.39 -10.09 -0.15
N GLY A 488 3.70 -10.21 -0.38
CA GLY A 488 4.42 -9.23 -1.18
C GLY A 488 5.78 -9.69 -1.68
N ARG A 489 6.38 -8.89 -2.54
CA ARG A 489 7.70 -9.11 -3.14
C ARG A 489 8.62 -7.97 -2.71
N LEU A 490 9.76 -8.30 -2.11
CA LEU A 490 10.77 -7.28 -1.78
C LEU A 490 11.38 -6.74 -3.07
N MET A 491 11.40 -5.43 -3.26
CA MET A 491 11.91 -4.81 -4.48
C MET A 491 13.24 -4.12 -4.27
N GLU A 492 13.31 -3.25 -3.26
CA GLU A 492 14.47 -2.39 -3.04
C GLU A 492 14.78 -2.28 -1.55
N LYS A 493 16.08 -2.25 -1.24
CA LYS A 493 16.58 -1.97 0.11
C LYS A 493 16.51 -0.46 0.37
N VAL A 494 15.97 -0.07 1.52
CA VAL A 494 15.90 1.35 1.93
C VAL A 494 16.32 1.53 3.38
N ASP A 495 16.63 2.78 3.74
CA ASP A 495 16.69 3.24 5.13
C ASP A 495 15.36 3.96 5.45
N PRO A 496 14.42 3.32 6.17
CA PRO A 496 13.11 3.89 6.48
C PRO A 496 13.15 5.27 7.12
N THR A 497 14.23 5.60 7.83
CA THR A 497 14.36 6.89 8.51
C THR A 497 14.68 8.03 7.55
N LYS A 498 15.40 7.75 6.45
CA LYS A 498 15.85 8.75 5.48
C LYS A 498 15.00 8.74 4.22
N ASP A 499 14.61 7.55 3.78
CA ASP A 499 13.99 7.37 2.48
C ASP A 499 12.48 7.58 2.48
N PHE A 500 11.82 7.53 3.66
CA PHE A 500 10.39 7.79 3.74
C PHE A 500 10.00 9.18 3.26
N THR A 501 10.83 10.20 3.52
CA THR A 501 10.60 11.59 3.06
C THR A 501 10.78 11.75 1.55
N ARG A 502 11.40 10.77 0.88
CA ARG A 502 11.59 10.78 -0.59
C ARG A 502 10.34 10.26 -1.32
N ILE A 503 9.44 9.57 -0.63
CA ILE A 503 8.20 9.05 -1.23
C ILE A 503 7.29 10.22 -1.60
N ARG A 504 6.98 10.34 -2.90
CA ARG A 504 6.16 11.42 -3.46
C ARG A 504 4.66 11.14 -3.34
N SER A 505 4.17 10.96 -2.12
CA SER A 505 2.73 10.83 -1.84
C SER A 505 2.08 12.21 -1.71
N TYR A 506 1.02 12.51 -2.48
CA TYR A 506 0.35 13.80 -2.49
C TYR A 506 -1.17 13.72 -2.26
N ALA A 507 -1.72 14.72 -1.58
CA ALA A 507 -3.15 14.96 -1.50
C ALA A 507 -3.54 16.15 -2.40
N PRO A 508 -4.45 15.97 -3.38
CA PRO A 508 -5.00 17.10 -4.13
C PRO A 508 -5.82 17.98 -3.18
N LYS A 509 -5.53 19.27 -3.19
CA LYS A 509 -6.26 20.27 -2.41
C LYS A 509 -6.66 21.42 -3.30
N GLU A 510 -7.75 22.06 -2.94
CA GLU A 510 -8.19 23.29 -3.58
C GLU A 510 -8.53 24.33 -2.51
N ARG A 511 -8.31 25.59 -2.85
CA ARG A 511 -8.84 26.73 -2.12
C ARG A 511 -9.66 27.55 -3.08
N VAL A 512 -10.83 27.97 -2.63
CA VAL A 512 -11.74 28.81 -3.40
C VAL A 512 -11.82 30.16 -2.72
N GLY A 513 -11.57 31.22 -3.49
CA GLY A 513 -11.79 32.61 -3.10
C GLY A 513 -12.76 33.28 -4.05
N VAL A 514 -13.06 34.55 -3.80
CA VAL A 514 -14.00 35.33 -4.61
C VAL A 514 -13.31 36.60 -5.12
N ILE A 515 -13.61 36.99 -6.34
CA ILE A 515 -13.16 38.27 -6.89
C ILE A 515 -13.91 39.41 -6.21
N SER A 516 -13.20 40.18 -5.39
CA SER A 516 -13.76 41.32 -4.65
C SER A 516 -13.71 42.63 -5.42
N LYS A 517 -12.72 42.78 -6.31
CA LYS A 517 -12.50 44.00 -7.09
C LYS A 517 -11.67 43.73 -8.34
N LEU A 518 -12.03 44.37 -9.45
CA LEU A 518 -11.25 44.32 -10.70
C LEU A 518 -10.20 45.44 -10.79
N GLY A 519 -9.07 45.14 -11.43
CA GLY A 519 -8.07 46.13 -11.84
C GLY A 519 -8.52 46.95 -13.04
N ASP A 520 -7.60 47.73 -13.60
CA ASP A 520 -7.94 48.70 -14.65
C ASP A 520 -8.21 48.07 -16.03
N PRO A 521 -9.05 48.75 -16.84
CA PRO A 521 -9.13 48.68 -18.28
C PRO A 521 -7.95 48.26 -19.09
N HIS A 522 -7.90 47.15 -19.82
CA HIS A 522 -6.93 47.04 -20.91
C HIS A 522 -7.58 46.53 -22.18
N THR A 523 -7.27 47.16 -23.30
CA THR A 523 -7.62 46.65 -24.64
C THR A 523 -6.47 45.78 -25.12
N ARG A 524 -6.73 44.50 -25.34
CA ARG A 524 -5.73 43.55 -25.82
C ARG A 524 -5.37 43.86 -27.27
N GLN A 525 -4.09 43.89 -27.60
CA GLN A 525 -3.62 44.38 -28.90
C GLN A 525 -3.89 43.43 -30.06
N ASP A 526 -4.12 42.15 -29.79
CA ASP A 526 -4.26 41.11 -30.80
C ASP A 526 -5.70 40.90 -31.27
N ASP A 527 -6.68 40.95 -30.37
CA ASP A 527 -8.10 40.73 -30.71
C ASP A 527 -9.04 41.85 -30.26
N GLY A 528 -8.50 42.95 -29.74
CA GLY A 528 -9.26 44.13 -29.36
C GLY A 528 -10.18 43.95 -28.14
N LYS A 529 -10.11 42.81 -27.45
CA LYS A 529 -10.96 42.54 -26.30
C LYS A 529 -10.58 43.37 -25.07
N ILE A 530 -11.59 43.69 -24.26
CA ILE A 530 -11.38 44.38 -22.98
C ILE A 530 -11.11 43.33 -21.91
N VAL A 531 -9.87 43.30 -21.42
CA VAL A 531 -9.40 42.34 -20.41
C VAL A 531 -8.84 43.06 -19.19
N ARG A 532 -8.67 42.32 -18.10
CA ARG A 532 -7.98 42.76 -16.88
C ARG A 532 -6.75 41.91 -16.67
N TYR A 533 -5.60 42.56 -16.46
CA TYR A 533 -4.38 41.85 -16.07
C TYR A 533 -4.29 41.66 -14.55
N GLU A 534 -5.06 42.41 -13.78
CA GLU A 534 -5.02 42.37 -12.33
C GLU A 534 -6.40 42.26 -11.73
N VAL A 535 -6.50 41.37 -10.75
CA VAL A 535 -7.72 41.12 -10.00
C VAL A 535 -7.40 41.03 -8.51
N PHE A 536 -8.31 41.54 -7.69
CA PHE A 536 -8.20 41.52 -6.24
C PHE A 536 -9.28 40.61 -5.65
N GLY A 537 -8.86 39.57 -4.95
CA GLY A 537 -9.77 38.60 -4.34
C GLY A 537 -9.80 38.67 -2.81
N SER A 538 -10.84 38.08 -2.23
CA SER A 538 -11.00 37.82 -0.79
C SER A 538 -11.33 36.35 -0.53
N ASP A 539 -11.32 35.97 0.76
CA ASP A 539 -11.83 34.69 1.27
C ASP A 539 -11.09 33.41 0.84
N LEU A 540 -9.93 33.53 0.19
CA LEU A 540 -9.07 32.40 -0.17
C LEU A 540 -8.26 31.85 1.02
N PHE A 541 -8.03 32.69 2.04
CA PHE A 541 -7.20 32.39 3.21
C PHE A 541 -7.90 32.77 4.52
N LYS A 542 -7.81 31.91 5.54
CA LYS A 542 -8.19 32.26 6.91
C LYS A 542 -7.22 33.32 7.46
N LYS A 543 -7.68 34.18 8.38
CA LYS A 543 -6.90 35.29 8.96
C LYS A 543 -5.53 34.88 9.52
N GLU A 544 -5.41 33.64 10.01
CA GLU A 544 -4.18 33.09 10.62
C GLU A 544 -3.23 32.44 9.60
N THR A 545 -3.55 32.44 8.31
CA THR A 545 -2.75 31.72 7.30
C THR A 545 -1.48 32.49 6.94
N VAL A 546 -0.31 31.84 7.02
CA VAL A 546 0.96 32.40 6.52
C VAL A 546 0.96 32.37 4.99
N LEU A 547 1.07 33.54 4.36
CA LEU A 547 0.85 33.72 2.92
C LEU A 547 2.09 33.49 2.05
N LYS A 548 3.29 33.61 2.62
CA LYS A 548 4.58 33.50 1.90
C LYS A 548 4.71 32.21 1.04
N PRO A 549 4.28 31.02 1.50
CA PRO A 549 4.37 29.79 0.70
C PRO A 549 3.41 29.75 -0.50
N PHE A 550 2.41 30.63 -0.55
CA PHE A 550 1.38 30.65 -1.60
C PHE A 550 1.67 31.66 -2.72
N ILE A 551 2.62 32.57 -2.50
CA ILE A 551 3.02 33.56 -3.51
C ILE A 551 3.65 32.82 -4.70
N GLY A 552 3.23 33.16 -5.91
CA GLY A 552 3.62 32.49 -7.15
C GLY A 552 2.71 31.32 -7.54
N MET A 553 1.74 30.94 -6.70
CA MET A 553 0.78 29.89 -7.03
C MET A 553 -0.24 30.37 -8.07
N LYS A 554 -0.65 29.46 -8.95
CA LYS A 554 -1.59 29.69 -10.03
C LYS A 554 -3.03 29.56 -9.55
N LEU A 555 -3.92 30.41 -10.05
CA LEU A 555 -5.36 30.38 -9.83
C LEU A 555 -6.08 30.33 -11.17
N THR A 556 -7.24 29.69 -11.19
CA THR A 556 -8.09 29.57 -12.38
C THR A 556 -9.44 30.23 -12.13
N THR A 557 -9.95 30.96 -13.11
CA THR A 557 -11.32 31.51 -13.12
C THR A 557 -12.31 30.49 -13.66
N PRO A 558 -13.64 30.68 -13.52
CA PRO A 558 -14.64 29.78 -14.10
C PRO A 558 -14.58 29.74 -15.64
N GLN A 559 -14.07 30.81 -16.26
CA GLN A 559 -13.85 30.90 -17.70
C GLN A 559 -12.57 30.18 -18.17
N GLY A 560 -11.76 29.65 -17.25
CA GLY A 560 -10.50 28.95 -17.56
C GLY A 560 -9.28 29.86 -17.67
N ASP A 561 -9.37 31.15 -17.31
CA ASP A 561 -8.23 32.06 -17.30
C ASP A 561 -7.29 31.69 -16.15
N ILE A 562 -5.99 31.66 -16.42
CA ILE A 562 -4.96 31.29 -15.44
C ILE A 562 -4.17 32.53 -15.03
N GLY A 563 -4.13 32.79 -13.73
CA GLY A 563 -3.38 33.90 -13.12
C GLY A 563 -2.43 33.43 -12.03
N GLU A 564 -1.51 34.28 -11.61
CA GLU A 564 -0.49 34.03 -10.60
C GLU A 564 -0.71 34.91 -9.36
N LEU A 565 -0.67 34.32 -8.16
CA LEU A 565 -0.76 35.04 -6.90
C LEU A 565 0.49 35.90 -6.68
N LYS A 566 0.37 37.23 -6.72
CA LYS A 566 1.53 38.13 -6.54
C LYS A 566 1.74 38.54 -5.09
N SER A 567 0.68 38.88 -4.38
CA SER A 567 0.79 39.42 -3.02
C SER A 567 -0.53 39.29 -2.27
N ALA A 568 -0.44 39.25 -0.95
CA ALA A 568 -1.57 39.45 -0.06
C ALA A 568 -1.43 40.79 0.68
N PHE A 569 -2.55 41.47 0.94
CA PHE A 569 -2.55 42.80 1.54
C PHE A 569 -3.73 43.01 2.49
N GLY A 570 -3.54 43.89 3.50
CA GLY A 570 -4.54 44.20 4.52
C GLY A 570 -4.70 43.13 5.61
N THR A 571 -5.68 43.34 6.51
CA THR A 571 -5.89 42.53 7.73
C THR A 571 -6.85 41.34 7.55
N ALA A 572 -7.37 41.12 6.34
CA ALA A 572 -8.45 40.16 6.10
C ALA A 572 -8.29 39.41 4.77
N GLY A 573 -7.23 38.60 4.63
CA GLY A 573 -7.13 37.58 3.58
C GLY A 573 -7.26 38.07 2.13
N LYS A 574 -7.10 39.37 1.86
CA LYS A 574 -7.19 39.94 0.52
C LYS A 574 -5.90 39.68 -0.24
N PHE A 575 -6.03 39.42 -1.53
CA PHE A 575 -4.90 39.07 -2.37
C PHE A 575 -5.02 39.64 -3.78
N ARG A 576 -3.88 39.72 -4.45
CA ARG A 576 -3.74 40.22 -5.83
C ARG A 576 -3.28 39.07 -6.72
N VAL A 577 -3.99 38.89 -7.82
CA VAL A 577 -3.69 37.91 -8.86
C VAL A 577 -3.36 38.65 -10.15
N TYR A 578 -2.31 38.21 -10.83
CA TYR A 578 -1.89 38.72 -12.13
C TYR A 578 -2.20 37.70 -13.22
N PHE A 579 -2.95 38.09 -14.25
CA PHE A 579 -3.36 37.25 -15.37
C PHE A 579 -2.56 37.62 -16.63
N PRO A 580 -1.48 36.91 -16.99
CA PRO A 580 -0.63 37.27 -18.14
C PRO A 580 -1.40 37.27 -19.48
N GLY A 581 -2.39 36.39 -19.65
CA GLY A 581 -3.25 36.36 -20.85
C GLY A 581 -4.38 37.41 -20.87
N GLY A 582 -4.54 38.15 -19.77
CA GLY A 582 -5.75 38.90 -19.45
C GLY A 582 -6.91 37.99 -19.03
N THR A 583 -7.84 38.51 -18.22
CA THR A 583 -9.08 37.83 -17.84
C THR A 583 -10.30 38.69 -18.12
N GLU A 584 -11.42 38.04 -18.48
CA GLU A 584 -12.75 38.65 -18.61
C GLU A 584 -13.63 38.40 -17.37
N ALA A 585 -13.03 37.88 -16.28
CA ALA A 585 -13.75 37.57 -15.05
C ALA A 585 -14.41 38.81 -14.41
N ARG A 586 -15.51 38.57 -13.71
CA ARG A 586 -16.36 39.59 -13.09
C ARG A 586 -16.19 39.62 -11.58
N GLU A 587 -16.59 40.72 -10.95
CA GLU A 587 -16.71 40.77 -9.49
C GLU A 587 -17.74 39.75 -9.03
N GLY A 588 -17.40 38.95 -8.01
CA GLY A 588 -18.19 37.82 -7.55
C GLY A 588 -17.79 36.47 -8.16
N ASP A 589 -16.98 36.42 -9.23
CA ASP A 589 -16.52 35.15 -9.79
C ASP A 589 -15.58 34.40 -8.81
N ALA A 590 -15.62 33.07 -8.87
CA ALA A 590 -14.78 32.22 -8.03
C ALA A 590 -13.34 32.15 -8.56
N LEU A 591 -12.36 32.21 -7.66
CA LEU A 591 -10.96 31.92 -7.96
C LEU A 591 -10.56 30.62 -7.29
N VAL A 592 -10.25 29.61 -8.09
CA VAL A 592 -9.85 28.29 -7.60
C VAL A 592 -8.33 28.17 -7.68
N MET A 593 -7.70 27.86 -6.56
CA MET A 593 -6.28 27.56 -6.46
C MET A 593 -6.11 26.06 -6.16
N PRO A 594 -6.02 25.20 -7.19
CA PRO A 594 -5.72 23.79 -6.99
C PRO A 594 -4.23 23.60 -6.72
N PHE A 595 -3.86 22.76 -5.77
CA PHE A 595 -2.47 22.44 -5.47
C PHE A 595 -2.32 21.05 -4.89
N LEU A 596 -1.15 20.46 -5.13
CA LEU A 596 -0.75 19.18 -4.59
C LEU A 596 0.05 19.43 -3.32
N ARG A 597 -0.36 18.77 -2.23
CA ARG A 597 0.37 18.80 -0.97
C ARG A 597 0.98 17.44 -0.71
N PHE A 598 2.31 17.37 -0.72
CA PHE A 598 3.04 16.14 -0.43
C PHE A 598 3.01 15.84 1.07
N ALA A 599 2.67 14.61 1.44
CA ALA A 599 2.49 14.18 2.82
C ALA A 599 3.83 14.08 3.58
N HIS A 600 4.90 13.68 2.89
CA HIS A 600 6.20 13.37 3.49
C HIS A 600 7.29 14.41 3.20
N ASP A 601 6.97 15.47 2.46
CA ASP A 601 7.90 16.56 2.17
C ASP A 601 8.15 17.40 3.44
N PRO A 602 9.39 17.44 3.97
CA PRO A 602 9.72 18.21 5.18
C PRO A 602 9.50 19.72 4.99
N GLU A 603 9.65 20.23 3.78
CA GLU A 603 9.46 21.64 3.46
C GLU A 603 7.98 21.98 3.20
N LYS A 604 7.10 20.96 3.17
CA LYS A 604 5.67 21.06 2.86
C LYS A 604 5.43 21.86 1.57
N LYS A 605 6.32 21.74 0.57
CA LYS A 605 6.18 22.50 -0.67
C LYS A 605 4.88 22.10 -1.37
N MET A 606 4.16 23.11 -1.83
CA MET A 606 2.95 22.94 -2.61
C MET A 606 3.34 22.99 -4.09
N ARG A 607 2.88 22.02 -4.88
CA ARG A 607 3.12 21.98 -6.34
C ARG A 607 1.83 22.16 -7.10
N GLN A 608 1.92 22.62 -8.34
CA GLN A 608 0.79 22.77 -9.24
C GLN A 608 1.17 22.36 -10.64
N ASN A 609 0.39 21.46 -11.23
CA ASN A 609 0.54 21.02 -12.62
C ASN A 609 -0.20 21.99 -13.56
N ILE A 610 -0.03 23.30 -13.33
CA ILE A 610 -0.63 24.37 -14.14
C ILE A 610 0.50 25.23 -14.70
N VAL A 611 0.47 25.42 -16.02
CA VAL A 611 1.40 26.25 -16.76
C VAL A 611 0.76 27.63 -16.98
N LEU A 612 1.51 28.70 -16.72
CA LEU A 612 1.04 30.05 -17.00
C LEU A 612 1.03 30.30 -18.51
N PRO A 613 -0.04 30.88 -19.07
CA PRO A 613 -0.08 31.25 -20.47
C PRO A 613 0.92 32.37 -20.76
N ALA A 614 1.34 32.48 -22.02
CA ALA A 614 2.21 33.57 -22.47
C ALA A 614 1.54 34.93 -22.22
N ALA A 615 2.34 35.92 -21.83
CA ALA A 615 1.86 37.28 -21.62
C ALA A 615 1.37 37.89 -22.94
N ARG A 616 0.13 38.34 -22.98
CA ARG A 616 -0.46 39.02 -24.14
C ARG A 616 -0.45 40.52 -23.84
N PRO A 617 0.11 41.39 -24.69
CA PRO A 617 0.18 42.82 -24.41
C PRO A 617 -1.19 43.50 -24.58
N GLY A 618 -1.43 44.54 -23.77
CA GLY A 618 -2.65 45.33 -23.82
C GLY A 618 -2.39 46.79 -23.45
N SER A 619 -3.15 47.69 -24.06
CA SER A 619 -3.06 49.13 -23.79
C SER A 619 -4.09 49.53 -22.74
N ARG A 620 -3.66 50.24 -21.69
CA ARG A 620 -4.54 50.65 -20.60
C ARG A 620 -5.61 51.63 -21.10
N MET A 621 -6.88 51.36 -20.80
CA MET A 621 -7.96 52.31 -21.04
C MET A 621 -7.95 53.39 -19.95
N GLU A 622 -7.94 54.66 -20.34
CA GLU A 622 -8.08 55.76 -19.40
C GLU A 622 -9.49 55.80 -18.80
N THR A 623 -9.64 55.32 -17.57
CA THR A 623 -10.84 55.57 -16.77
C THR A 623 -10.78 56.99 -16.25
N LYS A 624 -11.71 57.87 -16.69
CA LYS A 624 -11.91 59.20 -16.12
C LYS A 624 -12.16 59.07 -14.61
N LYS A 625 -11.14 59.23 -13.78
CA LYS A 625 -11.30 59.38 -12.33
C LYS A 625 -12.17 60.60 -12.10
N LYS A 626 -13.34 60.44 -11.45
CA LYS A 626 -14.06 61.56 -10.85
C LYS A 626 -13.16 62.14 -9.76
N THR A 627 -12.45 63.21 -10.06
CA THR A 627 -11.68 63.98 -9.08
C THR A 627 -12.68 64.56 -8.07
N LYS A 628 -12.75 64.01 -6.86
CA LYS A 628 -13.37 64.72 -5.74
C LYS A 628 -12.47 65.92 -5.43
N VAL A 629 -12.83 67.10 -5.92
CA VAL A 629 -12.15 68.35 -5.57
C VAL A 629 -12.35 68.57 -4.06
N LYS A 630 -11.25 68.65 -3.31
CA LYS A 630 -11.29 68.94 -1.87
C LYS A 630 -11.59 70.44 -1.71
N PRO A 631 -12.55 70.84 -0.86
CA PRO A 631 -12.90 72.25 -0.71
C PRO A 631 -11.74 73.04 -0.10
N GLU A 632 -11.54 74.27 -0.55
CA GLU A 632 -10.48 75.18 -0.08
C GLU A 632 -10.74 75.65 1.35
N ALA A 633 -12.01 75.93 1.66
CA ALA A 633 -12.46 76.32 2.99
C ALA A 633 -13.90 75.84 3.22
N ILE A 634 -14.26 75.67 4.49
CA ILE A 634 -15.60 75.25 4.92
C ILE A 634 -16.18 76.36 5.77
N GLY A 635 -17.42 76.73 5.48
CA GLY A 635 -18.18 77.73 6.22
C GLY A 635 -19.61 77.25 6.47
N HIS A 636 -20.42 78.11 7.07
CA HIS A 636 -21.82 77.88 7.34
C HIS A 636 -22.66 79.08 6.91
N VAL A 637 -23.83 78.81 6.33
CA VAL A 637 -24.81 79.84 5.99
C VAL A 637 -25.44 80.34 7.28
N GLU A 638 -25.14 81.57 7.69
CA GLU A 638 -25.69 82.17 8.91
C GLU A 638 -27.05 82.78 8.66
N LYS A 639 -27.26 83.40 7.48
CA LYS A 639 -28.51 84.05 7.15
C LYS A 639 -28.73 84.15 5.65
N ILE A 640 -29.96 83.95 5.21
CA ILE A 640 -30.37 84.18 3.82
C ILE A 640 -31.16 85.49 3.74
N LYS A 641 -30.93 86.28 2.68
CA LYS A 641 -31.57 87.58 2.45
C LYS A 641 -31.55 87.98 0.98
N GLY A 642 -32.16 89.13 0.65
CA GLY A 642 -32.18 89.68 -0.71
C GLY A 642 -33.51 89.41 -1.40
N ASP A 643 -33.57 89.78 -2.67
CA ASP A 643 -34.80 89.68 -3.46
C ASP A 643 -35.24 88.23 -3.60
N VAL A 644 -36.55 88.01 -3.51
CA VAL A 644 -37.18 86.71 -3.72
C VAL A 644 -37.45 86.58 -5.22
N LEU A 645 -36.83 85.60 -5.85
CA LEU A 645 -37.07 85.27 -7.26
C LEU A 645 -38.46 84.62 -7.42
N GLU A 646 -38.96 84.54 -8.65
CA GLU A 646 -40.26 83.92 -8.97
C GLU A 646 -40.37 82.46 -8.48
N ASN A 647 -39.23 81.78 -8.28
CA ASN A 647 -39.14 80.43 -7.74
C ASN A 647 -39.18 80.35 -6.20
N GLY A 648 -39.45 81.47 -5.50
CA GLY A 648 -39.52 81.56 -4.04
C GLY A 648 -38.17 81.54 -3.32
N LYS A 649 -37.05 81.51 -4.05
CA LYS A 649 -35.69 81.51 -3.47
C LYS A 649 -35.15 82.93 -3.34
N GLN A 650 -34.29 83.13 -2.34
CA GLN A 650 -33.61 84.42 -2.14
C GLN A 650 -32.30 84.45 -2.91
N THR A 651 -31.82 85.64 -3.28
CA THR A 651 -30.62 85.78 -4.14
C THR A 651 -29.29 85.81 -3.37
N VAL A 652 -29.31 86.04 -2.05
CA VAL A 652 -28.08 86.28 -1.26
C VAL A 652 -28.04 85.44 0.01
N ALA A 653 -26.87 84.88 0.31
CA ALA A 653 -26.56 84.29 1.60
C ALA A 653 -25.40 85.01 2.29
N ILE A 654 -25.43 85.06 3.62
CA ILE A 654 -24.29 85.45 4.45
C ILE A 654 -23.65 84.18 4.99
N ILE A 655 -22.37 84.00 4.66
CA ILE A 655 -21.61 82.82 5.03
C ILE A 655 -20.45 83.23 5.94
N VAL A 656 -20.26 82.44 6.99
CA VAL A 656 -19.25 82.65 8.04
C VAL A 656 -18.34 81.43 8.12
N GLY A 657 -17.08 81.63 8.47
CA GLY A 657 -16.12 80.54 8.70
C GLY A 657 -15.19 80.24 7.52
N PHE A 658 -15.42 80.82 6.34
CA PHE A 658 -14.47 80.67 5.22
C PHE A 658 -13.11 81.34 5.48
N PHE A 659 -13.09 82.45 6.22
CA PHE A 659 -11.90 83.28 6.39
C PHE A 659 -11.77 83.76 7.83
N THR A 660 -10.55 83.91 8.31
CA THR A 660 -10.25 84.56 9.59
C THR A 660 -10.47 86.08 9.49
N PRO A 661 -10.64 86.80 10.62
CA PRO A 661 -10.81 88.26 10.63
C PRO A 661 -9.69 89.07 9.95
N GLU A 662 -8.52 88.46 9.75
CA GLU A 662 -7.34 89.11 9.16
C GLU A 662 -7.37 89.13 7.62
N ILE A 663 -8.23 88.31 7.00
CA ILE A 663 -8.29 88.14 5.55
C ILE A 663 -9.27 89.13 4.92
N ASN A 664 -8.80 89.90 3.93
CA ASN A 664 -9.62 90.82 3.18
C ASN A 664 -10.52 90.07 2.17
N VAL A 665 -11.79 89.87 2.52
CA VAL A 665 -12.80 89.19 1.68
C VAL A 665 -12.92 89.82 0.28
N ARG A 666 -12.54 91.09 0.10
CA ARG A 666 -12.56 91.78 -1.21
C ARG A 666 -11.65 91.13 -2.24
N GLU A 667 -10.55 90.50 -1.82
CA GLU A 667 -9.63 89.78 -2.72
C GLU A 667 -10.16 88.41 -3.17
N LYS A 668 -11.27 87.96 -2.58
CA LYS A 668 -11.90 86.65 -2.85
C LYS A 668 -13.26 86.79 -3.54
N ILE A 669 -13.63 87.99 -3.98
CA ILE A 669 -14.84 88.23 -4.78
C ILE A 669 -14.75 87.43 -6.08
N GLY A 670 -15.87 86.83 -6.49
CA GLY A 670 -15.99 85.98 -7.67
C GLY A 670 -15.67 84.51 -7.44
N ARG A 671 -15.15 84.10 -6.27
CA ARG A 671 -14.91 82.68 -5.98
C ARG A 671 -16.21 81.92 -5.79
N LYS A 672 -16.24 80.68 -6.32
CA LYS A 672 -17.41 79.80 -6.29
C LYS A 672 -17.60 79.14 -4.93
N VAL A 673 -18.84 79.12 -4.49
CA VAL A 673 -19.28 78.48 -3.25
C VAL A 673 -20.37 77.49 -3.59
N LEU A 674 -20.26 76.27 -3.08
CA LEU A 674 -21.25 75.21 -3.21
C LEU A 674 -21.87 74.91 -1.86
N ILE A 675 -23.18 74.73 -1.83
CA ILE A 675 -23.90 74.21 -0.68
C ILE A 675 -24.20 72.72 -0.95
N PRO A 676 -23.50 71.76 -0.31
CA PRO A 676 -23.61 70.34 -0.68
C PRO A 676 -25.00 69.74 -0.43
N SER A 677 -25.75 70.26 0.55
CA SER A 677 -27.09 69.77 0.90
C SER A 677 -28.14 70.11 -0.16
N THR A 678 -28.09 71.33 -0.72
CA THR A 678 -29.05 71.79 -1.74
C THR A 678 -28.51 71.75 -3.17
N LYS A 679 -27.21 71.49 -3.34
CA LYS A 679 -26.48 71.56 -4.61
C LYS A 679 -26.58 72.93 -5.29
N GLU A 680 -26.70 73.99 -4.50
CA GLU A 680 -26.80 75.36 -4.98
C GLU A 680 -25.40 75.98 -5.07
N GLU A 681 -25.09 76.59 -6.21
CA GLU A 681 -23.83 77.26 -6.48
C GLU A 681 -24.02 78.78 -6.48
N GLY A 682 -23.12 79.47 -5.78
CA GLY A 682 -23.08 80.92 -5.72
C GLY A 682 -21.65 81.44 -5.85
N SER A 683 -21.50 82.75 -5.91
CA SER A 683 -20.20 83.42 -5.94
C SER A 683 -20.09 84.48 -4.84
N ILE A 684 -18.90 84.62 -4.25
CA ILE A 684 -18.66 85.66 -3.25
C ILE A 684 -18.83 87.03 -3.92
N SER A 685 -19.79 87.82 -3.46
CA SER A 685 -20.08 89.16 -3.99
C SER A 685 -19.53 90.30 -3.14
N GLY A 686 -19.09 90.04 -1.90
CA GLY A 686 -18.39 91.02 -1.08
C GLY A 686 -18.28 90.66 0.40
N SER A 687 -17.71 91.57 1.19
CA SER A 687 -17.67 91.48 2.66
C SER A 687 -19.00 91.91 3.29
N PHE A 688 -19.40 91.30 4.41
CA PHE A 688 -20.61 91.71 5.13
C PHE A 688 -20.36 91.91 6.63
N GLY A 689 -20.37 93.15 7.12
CA GLY A 689 -20.24 93.45 8.55
C GLY A 689 -18.82 93.27 9.10
N LYS A 690 -18.70 92.74 10.33
CA LYS A 690 -17.40 92.50 11.00
C LYS A 690 -16.57 91.43 10.26
N ALA A 691 -15.25 91.51 10.43
CA ALA A 691 -14.27 90.76 9.65
C ALA A 691 -14.50 89.22 9.70
N GLY A 692 -14.43 88.57 8.53
CA GLY A 692 -14.62 87.12 8.35
C GLY A 692 -15.98 86.68 7.78
N LYS A 693 -16.98 87.58 7.68
CA LYS A 693 -18.28 87.30 7.06
C LYS A 693 -18.31 87.72 5.59
N CYS A 694 -18.78 86.82 4.72
CA CYS A 694 -18.88 87.07 3.28
C CYS A 694 -20.33 87.01 2.80
N LYS A 695 -20.63 87.89 1.84
CA LYS A 695 -21.88 87.91 1.08
C LYS A 695 -21.67 87.05 -0.16
N VAL A 696 -22.56 86.09 -0.39
CA VAL A 696 -22.53 85.19 -1.55
C VAL A 696 -23.84 85.36 -2.32
N THR A 697 -23.73 85.60 -3.62
CA THR A 697 -24.88 85.75 -4.52
C THR A 697 -25.10 84.46 -5.32
N PHE A 698 -26.34 84.02 -5.42
CA PHE A 698 -26.76 82.81 -6.14
C PHE A 698 -27.64 83.22 -7.32
N GLU A 699 -27.19 82.97 -8.55
CA GLU A 699 -27.91 83.36 -9.78
C GLU A 699 -29.29 82.68 -9.87
N ASN A 700 -29.38 81.41 -9.47
CA ASN A 700 -30.62 80.63 -9.48
C ASN A 700 -31.38 80.69 -8.14
N GLY A 701 -30.93 81.54 -7.21
CA GLY A 701 -31.42 81.65 -5.85
C GLY A 701 -30.96 80.51 -4.93
N ILE A 702 -31.01 80.77 -3.63
CA ILE A 702 -30.71 79.85 -2.53
C ILE A 702 -32.00 79.54 -1.75
N SER A 703 -32.21 78.25 -1.46
CA SER A 703 -33.38 77.76 -0.74
C SER A 703 -33.33 78.12 0.74
N ALA A 704 -34.50 78.39 1.36
CA ALA A 704 -34.60 78.61 2.81
C ALA A 704 -34.05 77.43 3.63
N ALA A 705 -34.09 76.20 3.09
CA ALA A 705 -33.51 75.01 3.72
C ALA A 705 -31.97 75.02 3.80
N ALA A 706 -31.30 75.98 3.14
CA ALA A 706 -29.86 76.14 3.21
C ALA A 706 -29.39 76.97 4.41
N GLU A 707 -30.29 77.60 5.18
CA GLU A 707 -29.93 78.35 6.38
C GLU A 707 -29.39 77.39 7.46
N GLY A 708 -28.20 77.67 7.99
CA GLY A 708 -27.45 76.76 8.87
C GLY A 708 -26.67 75.65 8.14
N ALA A 709 -26.84 75.49 6.83
CA ALA A 709 -26.15 74.44 6.08
C ALA A 709 -24.65 74.73 5.91
N LYS A 710 -23.88 73.64 5.73
CA LYS A 710 -22.46 73.71 5.39
C LYS A 710 -22.29 74.31 3.99
N ALA A 711 -21.39 75.26 3.85
CA ALA A 711 -20.95 75.83 2.59
C ALA A 711 -19.48 75.45 2.34
N GLU A 712 -19.15 75.18 1.08
CA GLU A 712 -17.82 74.77 0.65
C GLU A 712 -17.30 75.75 -0.40
N LEU A 713 -16.16 76.39 -0.11
CA LEU A 713 -15.45 77.23 -1.06
C LEU A 713 -14.70 76.32 -2.02
N ILE A 714 -15.02 76.39 -3.31
CA ILE A 714 -14.40 75.54 -4.32
C ILE A 714 -13.05 76.14 -4.68
N ALA A 715 -11.99 75.33 -4.57
CA ALA A 715 -10.68 75.66 -5.11
C ALA A 715 -10.79 75.77 -6.64
N VAL A 716 -10.45 76.94 -7.18
CA VAL A 716 -10.42 77.19 -8.64
C VAL A 716 -9.29 76.40 -9.28
#